data_AF-A0A1Z4GCQ5-F1
#
_entry.id   AF-A0A1Z4GCQ5-F1
#
_cell.length_a   1.000
_cell.length_b   1.000
_cell.length_c   1.000
_cell.angle_alpha   90.00
_cell.angle_beta   90.00
_cell.angle_gamma   90.00
#
_symmetry.space_group_name_H-M   'P 1'
#
loop_
_entity.id
_entity.type
_entity.pdbx_description
1 polymer ?
#
loop_
_entity_poly.entity_id
_entity_poly.type
_entity_poly.pdbx_seq_one_letter_code
_entity_poly.pdbx_strand_id
1 'polypeptide(L)'
;MPRAIIQTDVKKLWCLLIGINEYQDKNLRSLRYAVADCQGFAQALKQANHKFIQTEIIEYHSHSAETPSLAKIRTSFQQIVKSANPQDTILFYFCGHGMLESESQQAVLCLTHTQTDDLLNTGLTMQELLAVLGNCQAAQQIVVLDACHSGSFTLRNSPTPRMLEQLQKVAVQKKQTGYNQGFYALLSCDKEQLSWEFPDLGHGVFTYFLIRGLLGEAADSRGEIEVKLLYKYIYHNTLQYIDKLNQGLRLINQQKRSRGETDGLKKEQPQQTPKLIVEAVGELVLGYKATEIEMRSLRQALIVDGLLDGEIIPEISKMLAGAGGFDLKYWHPQVRDLPDVRQAIQNCLLNQESEERLEDATSLLYLRGRITETNTGEALLVISDEIKISRDWLRQNLRQSNIAQQIVVLDCLVDTPNSASLQNWLEDLQQESEFSQCLIIGAATAENDEEFATALFTTLQTANVQIGLSVAGWIMGVQRELAESQIWRNYWLGGMQGVIEVLPATLQKKSQRVDLGICPYMGLKAFSEKDARYFYGQEALTQRIINEVNHKSFLAVVGASGSGKSSVVQAGLMAQMRLGKQLPGSETWLIKYLRPGEKPLQELARIMADVEENLLQTEGLLHLGGEGFVHWLRTRTEPMMVLVIDQFEEIFTLAATGDRQLFLDILLEALEYAADRFKLIITLRADFISPCLELPRLSQKLQASHVLVPPRLSEENYRQIIEKPAQQVELKVESGLVELLLSDLQQSAGDLPLLQFVLEQLWEHRDQIAGELTVSAYRDKIGGIKVALELKAQAVYDSLLPEEQKIAQWIFLSLTRLGQGTEDTKKQIKKSQLLQSKYPPVLVEKTLQKFIDAKLIVVNLPEDETNIGQSRTADQISQELELIKSEVSIEVAHEILIRHWSSLRWWLDENRDRLYQQERLEKKRKEWEQKSKHPDFLLQKTQLTEAEAYYQKYKDYLTPQEKEYIQASKQARRKNRFLLGSTSTITLLLIVASGIVAWQQQQQNQLAQLIRYSSFNIITPDIAKTTLNSLSALLNNADQHQKAGDINQALDDYRQIWRISLNLQEKISQEPQKFADILRQKNILQQASQEAEKSLAEIIKKTRLSTLESELQQGKFGDLVETDFAKFENQYTGALKTSYAILMREQGAKADVNNDGYLTEGEEKLLPCATLRDVEELWRKYTENRCNWEDESTCRELQGQNLTIKLSFPPSAYLLKRSWEECQVK
;
A
#
# COMPACT_ATOMS: atom_id res chain seq x y z
N MET A 1 18.30 -25.21 38.45
CA MET A 1 19.59 -25.02 39.17
C MET A 1 19.73 -23.54 39.50
N PRO A 2 20.15 -23.14 40.71
CA PRO A 2 20.25 -21.72 41.05
C PRO A 2 21.35 -21.08 40.21
N ARG A 3 20.99 -20.02 39.47
CA ARG A 3 21.92 -19.23 38.64
C ARG A 3 22.87 -18.46 39.55
N ALA A 4 24.17 -18.57 39.33
CA ALA A 4 25.17 -17.69 39.93
C ALA A 4 25.14 -16.34 39.20
N ILE A 5 24.03 -15.60 39.35
CA ILE A 5 23.95 -14.24 38.81
C ILE A 5 24.94 -13.40 39.61
N ILE A 6 25.76 -12.60 38.93
CA ILE A 6 26.43 -11.47 39.59
C ILE A 6 25.33 -10.44 39.87
N GLN A 7 24.51 -10.70 40.89
CA GLN A 7 23.48 -9.79 41.38
C GLN A 7 24.12 -8.79 42.35
N THR A 8 23.61 -7.58 42.24
CA THR A 8 24.07 -6.29 42.74
C THR A 8 24.31 -6.21 44.26
N ASP A 9 25.22 -5.29 44.61
CA ASP A 9 25.68 -4.77 45.91
C ASP A 9 26.94 -5.37 46.58
N VAL A 10 27.39 -6.60 46.31
CA VAL A 10 28.49 -7.24 47.10
C VAL A 10 29.67 -7.83 46.29
N LYS A 11 29.58 -7.93 44.95
CA LYS A 11 30.56 -8.65 44.11
C LYS A 11 31.43 -7.72 43.28
N LYS A 12 32.77 -7.85 43.38
CA LYS A 12 33.74 -7.07 42.60
C LYS A 12 34.41 -7.92 41.52
N LEU A 13 34.64 -7.32 40.35
CA LEU A 13 35.46 -7.90 39.27
C LEU A 13 36.86 -7.27 39.28
N TRP A 14 37.87 -8.11 39.50
CA TRP A 14 39.29 -7.73 39.45
C TRP A 14 39.88 -8.16 38.11
N CYS A 15 40.37 -7.22 37.32
CA CYS A 15 40.99 -7.49 36.02
C CYS A 15 42.48 -7.11 36.04
N LEU A 16 43.35 -8.05 35.69
CA LEU A 16 44.77 -7.78 35.40
C LEU A 16 45.03 -8.09 33.93
N LEU A 17 45.27 -7.04 33.13
CA LEU A 17 45.39 -7.10 31.68
C LEU A 17 46.81 -6.73 31.26
N ILE A 18 47.45 -7.55 30.44
CA ILE A 18 48.85 -7.37 30.02
C ILE A 18 48.93 -7.48 28.49
N GLY A 19 49.53 -6.48 27.84
CA GLY A 19 49.76 -6.46 26.39
C GLY A 19 51.19 -6.05 26.04
N ILE A 20 51.92 -6.89 25.29
CA ILE A 20 53.35 -6.70 25.02
C ILE A 20 53.64 -6.67 23.51
N ASN A 21 53.86 -5.49 22.94
CA ASN A 21 54.34 -5.33 21.56
C ASN A 21 55.85 -5.52 21.44
N GLU A 22 56.62 -4.97 22.38
CA GLU A 22 58.07 -4.86 22.28
C GLU A 22 58.79 -5.59 23.42
N TYR A 23 59.89 -6.25 23.07
CA TYR A 23 60.72 -7.05 23.95
C TYR A 23 62.16 -6.56 23.90
N GLN A 24 62.86 -6.57 25.05
CA GLN A 24 64.27 -6.18 25.10
C GLN A 24 65.20 -7.24 24.50
N ASP A 25 64.83 -8.51 24.62
CA ASP A 25 65.58 -9.60 24.00
C ASP A 25 65.33 -9.62 22.48
N LYS A 26 66.41 -9.54 21.70
CA LYS A 26 66.38 -9.54 20.23
C LYS A 26 65.90 -10.85 19.62
N ASN A 27 65.91 -11.94 20.38
CA ASN A 27 65.40 -13.24 19.93
C ASN A 27 63.86 -13.28 19.90
N LEU A 28 63.18 -12.35 20.60
CA LEU A 28 61.75 -12.18 20.57
C LEU A 28 61.38 -11.12 19.52
N ARG A 29 60.53 -11.50 18.56
CA ARG A 29 60.04 -10.57 17.54
C ARG A 29 58.99 -9.63 18.12
N SER A 30 59.00 -8.36 17.73
CA SER A 30 57.92 -7.44 18.10
C SER A 30 56.58 -7.87 17.49
N LEU A 31 55.53 -7.73 18.29
CA LEU A 31 54.13 -7.88 17.89
C LEU A 31 53.55 -6.51 17.50
N ARG A 32 52.50 -6.50 16.67
CA ARG A 32 51.92 -5.23 16.17
C ARG A 32 50.77 -4.76 17.05
N TYR A 33 49.91 -5.68 17.48
CA TYR A 33 48.61 -5.31 18.03
C TYR A 33 48.37 -5.73 19.48
N ALA A 34 49.28 -6.45 20.13
CA ALA A 34 49.13 -6.88 21.52
C ALA A 34 48.79 -5.75 22.52
N VAL A 35 49.30 -4.54 22.31
CA VAL A 35 48.93 -3.35 23.10
C VAL A 35 47.51 -2.87 22.78
N ALA A 36 47.15 -2.78 21.50
CA ALA A 36 45.81 -2.40 21.07
C ALA A 36 44.75 -3.41 21.55
N ASP A 37 45.07 -4.71 21.47
CA ASP A 37 44.30 -5.83 22.00
C ASP A 37 44.02 -5.67 23.50
N CYS A 38 45.05 -5.39 24.30
CA CYS A 38 44.91 -5.15 25.73
C CYS A 38 44.01 -3.95 26.05
N GLN A 39 44.23 -2.81 25.37
CA GLN A 39 43.46 -1.59 25.59
C GLN A 39 42.00 -1.72 25.14
N GLY A 40 41.77 -2.29 23.95
CA GLY A 40 40.44 -2.53 23.40
C GLY A 40 39.64 -3.50 24.28
N PHE A 41 40.28 -4.56 24.77
CA PHE A 41 39.65 -5.50 25.71
C PHE A 41 39.31 -4.82 27.06
N ALA A 42 40.19 -3.98 27.58
CA ALA A 42 39.92 -3.20 28.79
C ALA A 42 38.71 -2.27 28.63
N GLN A 43 38.62 -1.57 27.50
CA GLN A 43 37.51 -0.68 27.20
C GLN A 43 36.19 -1.44 27.02
N ALA A 44 36.21 -2.56 26.30
CA ALA A 44 35.03 -3.41 26.13
C ALA A 44 34.53 -3.98 27.47
N LEU A 45 35.44 -4.40 28.36
CA LEU A 45 35.10 -4.83 29.71
C LEU A 45 34.45 -3.70 30.52
N LYS A 46 34.98 -2.46 30.45
CA LYS A 46 34.37 -1.30 31.13
C LYS A 46 32.94 -1.05 30.63
N GLN A 47 32.72 -1.12 29.32
CA GLN A 47 31.40 -0.91 28.72
C GLN A 47 30.40 -2.02 29.03
N ALA A 48 30.81 -3.29 28.90
CA ALA A 48 29.98 -4.43 29.23
C ALA A 48 29.56 -4.43 30.71
N ASN A 49 30.39 -3.83 31.58
CA ASN A 49 30.18 -3.80 33.01
C ASN A 49 29.48 -2.55 33.53
N HIS A 50 28.84 -1.75 32.67
CA HIS A 50 28.09 -0.54 33.06
C HIS A 50 27.00 -0.78 34.12
N LYS A 51 26.48 -2.01 34.26
CA LYS A 51 25.52 -2.39 35.31
C LYS A 51 26.15 -2.98 36.57
N PHE A 52 27.46 -3.29 36.56
CA PHE A 52 28.16 -3.76 37.75
C PHE A 52 28.67 -2.57 38.55
N ILE A 53 28.46 -2.60 39.86
CA ILE A 53 28.76 -1.48 40.76
C ILE A 53 30.28 -1.35 41.00
N GLN A 54 31.07 -2.43 40.85
CA GLN A 54 32.52 -2.44 41.15
C GLN A 54 33.34 -3.29 40.17
N THR A 55 34.05 -2.64 39.24
CA THR A 55 35.08 -3.26 38.38
C THR A 55 36.39 -2.50 38.55
N GLU A 56 37.47 -3.22 38.89
CA GLU A 56 38.82 -2.66 38.96
C GLU A 56 39.70 -3.29 37.89
N ILE A 57 40.24 -2.46 37.00
CA ILE A 57 41.09 -2.90 35.90
C ILE A 57 42.50 -2.33 36.08
N ILE A 58 43.48 -3.23 36.17
CA ILE A 58 44.91 -2.94 36.20
C ILE A 58 45.49 -3.32 34.84
N GLU A 59 45.97 -2.33 34.09
CA GLU A 59 46.45 -2.48 32.71
C GLU A 59 47.97 -2.25 32.65
N TYR A 60 48.71 -3.20 32.07
CA TYR A 60 50.14 -3.05 31.79
C TYR A 60 50.45 -3.24 30.31
N HIS A 61 51.03 -2.22 29.69
CA HIS A 61 51.48 -2.24 28.29
C HIS A 61 52.60 -1.20 28.05
N SER A 62 53.21 -1.16 26.86
CA SER A 62 54.34 -0.25 26.55
C SER A 62 54.02 1.24 26.77
N HIS A 63 52.79 1.67 26.47
CA HIS A 63 52.31 3.03 26.72
C HIS A 63 51.75 3.29 28.15
N SER A 64 51.81 2.31 29.06
CA SER A 64 51.34 2.50 30.42
C SER A 64 52.37 3.25 31.26
N ALA A 65 51.95 3.87 32.37
CA ALA A 65 52.84 4.67 33.23
C ALA A 65 54.04 3.89 33.77
N GLU A 66 53.93 2.56 33.85
CA GLU A 66 55.00 1.68 34.32
C GLU A 66 55.13 0.45 33.42
N THR A 67 56.36 0.09 33.02
CA THR A 67 56.61 -1.04 32.12
C THR A 67 56.17 -2.39 32.72
N PRO A 68 55.59 -3.32 31.92
CA PRO A 68 55.20 -4.66 32.35
C PRO A 68 56.41 -5.54 32.68
N SER A 69 56.92 -5.39 33.90
CA SER A 69 57.98 -6.25 34.46
C SER A 69 57.40 -7.30 35.40
N LEU A 70 58.12 -8.41 35.56
CA LEU A 70 57.71 -9.51 36.44
C LEU A 70 57.47 -9.03 37.90
N ALA A 71 58.30 -8.12 38.39
CA ALA A 71 58.16 -7.54 39.74
C ALA A 71 56.85 -6.76 39.91
N LYS A 72 56.42 -6.00 38.89
CA LYS A 72 55.17 -5.23 38.92
C LYS A 72 53.96 -6.15 38.88
N ILE A 73 53.97 -7.14 37.99
CA ILE A 73 52.91 -8.15 37.91
C ILE A 73 52.76 -8.91 39.24
N ARG A 74 53.87 -9.32 39.85
CA ARG A 74 53.87 -9.93 41.19
C ARG A 74 53.24 -9.02 42.25
N THR A 75 53.57 -7.73 42.22
CA THR A 75 53.01 -6.74 43.17
C THR A 75 51.50 -6.62 43.02
N SER A 76 51.00 -6.53 41.79
CA SER A 76 49.57 -6.44 41.50
C SER A 76 48.83 -7.71 41.86
N PHE A 77 49.41 -8.89 41.60
CA PHE A 77 48.86 -10.15 42.10
C PHE A 77 48.76 -10.20 43.61
N GLN A 78 49.80 -9.77 44.33
CA GLN A 78 49.75 -9.70 45.80
C GLN A 78 48.68 -8.74 46.31
N GLN A 79 48.48 -7.61 45.64
CA GLN A 79 47.42 -6.66 45.95
C GLN A 79 46.03 -7.28 45.76
N ILE A 80 45.78 -7.93 44.61
CA ILE A 80 44.51 -8.56 44.31
C ILE A 80 44.23 -9.70 45.29
N VAL A 81 45.20 -10.61 45.52
CA VAL A 81 45.04 -11.75 46.45
C VAL A 81 44.75 -11.29 47.88
N LYS A 82 45.34 -10.18 48.34
CA LYS A 82 45.07 -9.62 49.68
C LYS A 82 43.70 -8.95 49.79
N SER A 83 43.14 -8.45 48.69
CA SER A 83 41.95 -7.60 48.69
C SER A 83 40.69 -8.31 48.21
N ALA A 84 40.82 -9.42 47.48
CA ALA A 84 39.70 -10.15 46.88
C ALA A 84 38.92 -10.93 47.94
N ASN A 85 37.59 -10.84 47.88
CA ASN A 85 36.68 -11.55 48.75
C ASN A 85 36.19 -12.87 48.12
N PRO A 86 35.63 -13.81 48.92
CA PRO A 86 35.08 -15.07 48.42
C PRO A 86 33.94 -14.95 47.40
N GLN A 87 33.33 -13.77 47.22
CA GLN A 87 32.26 -13.55 46.23
C GLN A 87 32.75 -12.87 44.95
N ASP A 88 34.02 -12.47 44.90
CA ASP A 88 34.61 -11.74 43.79
C ASP A 88 34.93 -12.66 42.61
N THR A 89 35.14 -12.03 41.46
CA THR A 89 35.67 -12.65 40.25
C THR A 89 37.03 -12.05 39.93
N ILE A 90 38.01 -12.88 39.58
CA ILE A 90 39.30 -12.44 39.05
C ILE A 90 39.41 -12.83 37.58
N LEU A 91 39.84 -11.88 36.75
CA LEU A 91 40.13 -12.06 35.33
C LEU A 91 41.59 -11.70 35.08
N PHE A 92 42.35 -12.65 34.54
CA PHE A 92 43.70 -12.43 34.04
C PHE A 92 43.68 -12.50 32.52
N TYR A 93 44.19 -11.46 31.86
CA TYR A 93 44.34 -11.41 30.40
C TYR A 93 45.80 -11.16 30.04
N PHE A 94 46.32 -11.94 29.11
CA PHE A 94 47.66 -11.74 28.57
C PHE A 94 47.64 -11.85 27.04
N CYS A 95 48.19 -10.84 26.38
CA CYS A 95 48.50 -10.84 24.95
C CYS A 95 50.00 -10.59 24.73
N GLY A 96 50.69 -11.53 24.08
CA GLY A 96 52.15 -11.50 23.94
C GLY A 96 52.74 -12.85 23.51
N HIS A 97 54.06 -13.00 23.61
CA HIS A 97 54.71 -14.30 23.32
C HIS A 97 54.56 -15.28 24.48
N GLY A 98 54.22 -16.53 24.16
CA GLY A 98 54.36 -17.67 25.06
C GLY A 98 55.55 -18.52 24.64
N MET A 99 56.33 -19.01 25.59
CA MET A 99 57.46 -19.91 25.32
C MET A 99 57.45 -21.11 26.26
N LEU A 100 58.08 -22.20 25.81
CA LEU A 100 58.44 -23.32 26.68
C LEU A 100 59.91 -23.22 27.04
N GLU A 101 60.22 -23.36 28.32
CA GLU A 101 61.59 -23.51 28.75
C GLU A 101 62.12 -24.91 28.35
N SER A 102 63.34 -24.95 27.82
CA SER A 102 63.97 -26.12 27.21
C SER A 102 64.08 -27.36 28.11
N GLU A 103 64.46 -27.20 29.38
CA GLU A 103 64.75 -28.32 30.28
C GLU A 103 63.52 -28.76 31.07
N SER A 104 62.89 -27.83 31.77
CA SER A 104 61.74 -28.03 32.64
C SER A 104 60.43 -28.21 31.87
N GLN A 105 60.40 -27.80 30.59
CA GLN A 105 59.20 -27.80 29.75
C GLN A 105 58.05 -27.00 30.37
N GLN A 106 58.37 -25.99 31.18
CA GLN A 106 57.39 -25.07 31.77
C GLN A 106 56.97 -24.02 30.75
N ALA A 107 55.67 -23.74 30.69
CA ALA A 107 55.14 -22.64 29.90
C ALA A 107 55.37 -21.30 30.61
N VAL A 108 55.88 -20.33 29.86
CA VAL A 108 56.27 -19.00 30.32
C VAL A 108 55.64 -17.95 29.42
N LEU A 109 54.96 -16.98 30.02
CA LEU A 109 54.44 -15.79 29.35
C LEU A 109 55.54 -14.73 29.35
N CYS A 110 55.97 -14.31 28.16
CA CYS A 110 57.07 -13.38 27.98
C CYS A 110 56.60 -11.94 28.23
N LEU A 111 57.33 -11.26 29.09
CA LEU A 111 57.16 -9.86 29.47
C LEU A 111 58.21 -8.99 28.78
N THR A 112 58.14 -7.67 28.91
CA THR A 112 59.07 -6.74 28.23
C THR A 112 60.54 -7.03 28.53
N HIS A 113 60.86 -7.48 29.76
CA HIS A 113 62.22 -7.76 30.22
C HIS A 113 62.57 -9.26 30.20
N THR A 114 61.72 -10.11 29.62
CA THR A 114 62.01 -11.54 29.55
C THR A 114 63.20 -11.79 28.63
N GLN A 115 64.13 -12.61 29.11
CA GLN A 115 65.31 -13.07 28.40
C GLN A 115 65.13 -14.55 28.05
N THR A 116 65.38 -14.89 26.79
CA THR A 116 65.19 -16.24 26.23
C THR A 116 66.17 -17.27 26.77
N ASP A 117 67.29 -16.84 27.34
CA ASP A 117 68.29 -17.66 28.05
C ASP A 117 68.01 -17.81 29.56
N ASP A 118 67.07 -17.02 30.14
CA ASP A 118 66.67 -17.11 31.55
C ASP A 118 65.14 -16.95 31.72
N LEU A 119 64.38 -17.83 31.07
CA LEU A 119 62.92 -17.74 31.00
C LEU A 119 62.24 -17.84 32.38
N LEU A 120 62.72 -18.72 33.26
CA LEU A 120 62.06 -19.00 34.55
C LEU A 120 62.14 -17.84 35.55
N ASN A 121 63.21 -17.03 35.50
CA ASN A 121 63.39 -15.91 36.43
C ASN A 121 62.93 -14.57 35.85
N THR A 122 62.86 -14.44 34.52
CA THR A 122 62.55 -13.17 33.85
C THR A 122 61.17 -13.14 33.18
N GLY A 123 60.51 -14.28 33.00
CA GLY A 123 59.14 -14.40 32.50
C GLY A 123 58.13 -14.82 33.58
N LEU A 124 56.84 -14.68 33.28
CA LEU A 124 55.78 -15.15 34.17
C LEU A 124 55.47 -16.62 33.87
N THR A 125 55.88 -17.52 34.75
CA THR A 125 55.60 -18.95 34.57
C THR A 125 54.12 -19.27 34.80
N MET A 126 53.58 -20.23 34.05
CA MET A 126 52.21 -20.70 34.26
C MET A 126 52.00 -21.34 35.63
N GLN A 127 53.03 -21.98 36.18
CA GLN A 127 52.99 -22.51 37.53
C GLN A 127 52.82 -21.39 38.56
N GLU A 128 53.55 -20.29 38.42
CA GLU A 128 53.41 -19.12 39.30
C GLU A 128 52.02 -18.49 39.19
N LEU A 129 51.52 -18.27 37.96
CA LEU A 129 50.17 -17.74 37.73
C LEU A 129 49.11 -18.61 38.42
N LEU A 130 49.16 -19.92 38.21
CA LEU A 130 48.17 -20.85 38.77
C LEU A 130 48.29 -20.98 40.29
N ALA A 131 49.50 -20.86 40.86
CA ALA A 131 49.70 -20.82 42.30
C ALA A 131 49.08 -19.55 42.92
N VAL A 132 49.27 -18.39 42.29
CA VAL A 132 48.65 -17.13 42.72
C VAL A 132 47.12 -17.23 42.66
N LEU A 133 46.57 -17.71 41.55
CA LEU A 133 45.13 -17.90 41.40
C LEU A 133 44.59 -18.93 42.41
N GLY A 134 45.34 -20.00 42.69
CA GLY A 134 45.00 -20.98 43.73
C GLY A 134 44.92 -20.39 45.14
N ASN A 135 45.74 -19.39 45.44
CA ASN A 135 45.76 -18.71 46.73
C ASN A 135 44.75 -17.54 46.84
N CYS A 136 44.08 -17.18 45.75
CA CYS A 136 43.08 -16.11 45.73
C CYS A 136 41.74 -16.59 46.30
N GLN A 137 41.11 -15.78 47.16
CA GLN A 137 39.82 -16.13 47.74
C GLN A 137 38.65 -16.04 46.76
N ALA A 138 38.79 -15.28 45.66
CA ALA A 138 37.75 -15.08 44.65
C ALA A 138 37.09 -16.39 44.21
N ALA A 139 35.74 -16.42 44.23
CA ALA A 139 34.96 -17.61 43.86
C ALA A 139 35.10 -17.98 42.39
N GLN A 140 35.27 -17.00 41.50
CA GLN A 140 35.32 -17.23 40.06
C GLN A 140 36.64 -16.73 39.50
N GLN A 141 37.28 -17.53 38.66
CA GLN A 141 38.60 -17.25 38.10
C GLN A 141 38.55 -17.44 36.59
N ILE A 142 38.92 -16.40 35.86
CA ILE A 142 38.91 -16.36 34.40
C ILE A 142 40.35 -16.07 33.94
N VAL A 143 40.87 -16.92 33.07
CA VAL A 143 42.18 -16.76 32.44
C VAL A 143 41.97 -16.66 30.94
N VAL A 144 42.42 -15.58 30.32
CA VAL A 144 42.32 -15.37 28.88
C VAL A 144 43.72 -15.17 28.32
N LEU A 145 44.14 -16.04 27.42
CA LEU A 145 45.49 -16.04 26.87
C LEU A 145 45.44 -15.91 25.35
N ASP A 146 45.91 -14.77 24.85
CA ASP A 146 46.17 -14.53 23.44
C ASP A 146 47.68 -14.51 23.18
N ALA A 147 48.28 -15.70 23.22
CA ALA A 147 49.72 -15.84 23.03
C ALA A 147 50.03 -16.87 21.95
N CYS A 148 50.95 -16.50 21.06
CA CYS A 148 51.55 -17.48 20.15
C CYS A 148 52.25 -18.55 20.97
N HIS A 149 52.05 -19.82 20.57
CA HIS A 149 52.60 -21.07 21.16
C HIS A 149 51.76 -21.84 22.21
N SER A 150 50.57 -22.27 21.78
CA SER A 150 50.06 -23.61 22.10
C SER A 150 50.80 -24.75 21.33
N GLY A 151 51.97 -24.46 20.73
CA GLY A 151 52.84 -25.30 19.87
C GLY A 151 52.96 -24.69 18.45
N SER A 152 54.10 -24.45 17.79
CA SER A 152 55.47 -24.98 17.79
C SER A 152 56.44 -23.99 17.09
N PHE A 153 57.70 -23.92 17.54
CA PHE A 153 58.88 -23.49 16.77
C PHE A 153 59.74 -24.76 16.73
N THR A 154 59.93 -25.31 15.55
CA THR A 154 60.80 -26.46 15.33
C THR A 154 62.26 -26.00 15.32
N LEU A 155 62.92 -26.03 16.47
CA LEU A 155 64.23 -26.65 16.53
C LEU A 155 63.99 -28.17 16.53
N ARG A 156 64.61 -28.85 15.55
CA ARG A 156 64.40 -30.27 15.22
C ARG A 156 64.29 -31.17 16.46
N ASN A 157 63.26 -32.03 16.46
CA ASN A 157 63.07 -33.20 17.32
C ASN A 157 62.75 -32.96 18.81
N SER A 158 61.63 -32.32 19.13
CA SER A 158 60.99 -32.49 20.45
C SER A 158 59.46 -32.43 20.36
N PRO A 159 58.73 -33.24 21.15
CA PRO A 159 57.26 -33.33 21.09
C PRO A 159 56.58 -32.05 21.62
N THR A 160 55.56 -31.58 20.89
CA THR A 160 54.66 -30.43 21.14
C THR A 160 53.68 -30.65 22.34
N PRO A 161 52.97 -29.63 22.90
CA PRO A 161 53.32 -28.97 24.18
C PRO A 161 52.31 -29.10 25.35
N ARG A 162 52.79 -28.83 26.58
CA ARG A 162 52.15 -29.11 27.89
C ARG A 162 51.31 -27.98 28.52
N MET A 163 51.20 -26.78 27.94
CA MET A 163 50.47 -25.66 28.58
C MET A 163 48.98 -25.95 28.80
N LEU A 164 48.31 -26.49 27.76
CA LEU A 164 46.93 -26.97 27.82
C LEU A 164 46.78 -28.06 28.89
N GLU A 165 47.74 -28.98 28.98
CA GLU A 165 47.74 -30.07 29.95
C GLU A 165 47.94 -29.58 31.39
N GLN A 166 48.77 -28.55 31.60
CA GLN A 166 48.96 -27.93 32.92
C GLN A 166 47.67 -27.25 33.39
N LEU A 167 47.00 -26.50 32.51
CA LEU A 167 45.70 -25.88 32.82
C LEU A 167 44.62 -26.93 33.09
N GLN A 168 44.56 -28.00 32.28
CA GLN A 168 43.64 -29.12 32.50
C GLN A 168 43.93 -29.85 33.81
N LYS A 169 45.20 -30.12 34.15
CA LYS A 169 45.59 -30.76 35.41
C LYS A 169 45.19 -29.92 36.63
N VAL A 170 45.39 -28.61 36.57
CA VAL A 170 44.99 -27.70 37.65
C VAL A 170 43.47 -27.63 37.77
N ALA A 171 42.75 -27.58 36.65
CA ALA A 171 41.30 -27.64 36.67
C ALA A 171 40.81 -28.92 37.39
N VAL A 172 41.34 -30.09 37.00
CA VAL A 172 40.99 -31.39 37.60
C VAL A 172 41.37 -31.47 39.09
N GLN A 173 42.54 -30.94 39.47
CA GLN A 173 42.95 -30.87 40.88
C GLN A 173 41.99 -30.01 41.70
N LYS A 174 41.55 -28.85 41.18
CA LYS A 174 40.58 -27.98 41.87
C LYS A 174 39.25 -28.71 42.12
N LYS A 175 38.76 -29.49 41.15
CA LYS A 175 37.55 -30.33 41.31
C LYS A 175 37.68 -31.40 42.39
N GLN A 176 38.86 -31.99 42.56
CA GLN A 176 39.11 -33.02 43.59
C GLN A 176 39.21 -32.45 45.01
N THR A 177 39.57 -31.16 45.15
CA THR A 177 39.78 -30.50 46.45
C THR A 177 38.50 -29.98 47.14
N GLY A 178 37.31 -30.13 46.53
CA GLY A 178 36.03 -29.74 47.14
C GLY A 178 35.80 -28.23 47.28
N TYR A 179 36.65 -27.39 46.68
CA TYR A 179 36.49 -25.94 46.67
C TYR A 179 35.37 -25.53 45.70
N ASN A 180 34.44 -24.70 46.18
CA ASN A 180 33.30 -24.14 45.42
C ASN A 180 33.70 -23.10 44.35
N GLN A 181 34.96 -23.06 43.91
CA GLN A 181 35.48 -22.04 42.99
C GLN A 181 35.33 -22.47 41.52
N GLY A 182 34.75 -21.62 40.68
CA GLY A 182 34.65 -21.85 39.24
C GLY A 182 35.88 -21.36 38.48
N PHE A 183 36.46 -22.21 37.63
CA PHE A 183 37.63 -21.86 36.79
C PHE A 183 37.27 -21.92 35.30
N TYR A 184 37.60 -20.84 34.58
CA TYR A 184 37.43 -20.71 33.13
C TYR A 184 38.78 -20.29 32.51
N ALA A 185 39.25 -20.99 31.49
CA ALA A 185 40.38 -20.56 30.69
C ALA A 185 40.01 -20.50 29.20
N LEU A 186 40.14 -19.32 28.59
CA LEU A 186 39.96 -19.07 27.17
C LEU A 186 41.33 -18.89 26.51
N LEU A 187 41.61 -19.68 25.49
CA LEU A 187 42.89 -19.69 24.78
C LEU A 187 42.64 -19.35 23.32
N SER A 188 43.53 -18.56 22.71
CA SER A 188 43.35 -18.08 21.34
C SER A 188 43.47 -19.15 20.26
N CYS A 189 44.15 -20.28 20.51
CA CYS A 189 44.34 -21.37 19.55
C CYS A 189 44.45 -22.77 20.20
N ASP A 190 44.29 -23.83 19.40
CA ASP A 190 44.44 -25.24 19.81
C ASP A 190 45.91 -25.69 19.78
N LYS A 191 46.18 -26.93 20.20
CA LYS A 191 47.50 -27.57 20.10
C LYS A 191 48.02 -27.45 18.67
N GLU A 192 49.27 -27.02 18.53
CA GLU A 192 49.99 -26.91 17.23
C GLU A 192 49.49 -25.82 16.28
N GLN A 193 48.63 -24.90 16.75
CA GLN A 193 48.16 -23.75 16.00
C GLN A 193 48.78 -22.44 16.52
N LEU A 194 48.84 -21.43 15.64
CA LEU A 194 49.31 -20.08 15.96
C LEU A 194 48.12 -19.15 16.24
N SER A 195 48.38 -18.06 16.98
CA SER A 195 47.46 -16.93 17.06
C SER A 195 47.86 -15.91 16.00
N TRP A 196 46.90 -15.42 15.22
CA TRP A 196 47.13 -14.55 14.08
C TRP A 196 46.68 -13.11 14.35
N GLU A 197 47.54 -12.18 13.96
CA GLU A 197 47.28 -10.75 13.89
C GLU A 197 46.94 -10.37 12.44
N PHE A 198 45.85 -9.61 12.26
CA PHE A 198 45.45 -9.12 10.95
C PHE A 198 45.44 -7.60 10.94
N PRO A 199 46.20 -6.95 10.03
CA PRO A 199 46.26 -5.51 10.01
C PRO A 199 44.91 -4.82 9.91
N ASP A 200 44.01 -5.44 9.16
CA ASP A 200 42.69 -4.92 8.84
C ASP A 200 41.71 -4.98 10.01
N LEU A 201 42.01 -5.83 11.00
CA LEU A 201 41.24 -5.86 12.25
C LEU A 201 41.81 -4.90 13.28
N GLY A 202 43.02 -4.36 13.08
CA GLY A 202 43.78 -3.63 14.10
C GLY A 202 44.13 -4.46 15.35
N HIS A 203 43.90 -5.77 15.28
CA HIS A 203 43.82 -6.68 16.43
C HIS A 203 44.24 -8.11 16.06
N GLY A 204 44.55 -8.94 17.07
CA GLY A 204 44.53 -10.39 16.94
C GLY A 204 43.11 -10.89 16.66
N VAL A 205 42.92 -11.85 15.74
CA VAL A 205 41.55 -12.30 15.36
C VAL A 205 40.74 -12.82 16.55
N PHE A 206 41.40 -13.51 17.48
CA PHE A 206 40.77 -13.97 18.71
C PHE A 206 40.35 -12.79 19.60
N THR A 207 41.25 -11.84 19.85
CA THR A 207 40.95 -10.69 20.71
C THR A 207 39.93 -9.76 20.07
N TYR A 208 39.95 -9.58 18.74
CA TYR A 208 38.93 -8.83 18.01
C TYR A 208 37.53 -9.36 18.31
N PHE A 209 37.29 -10.67 18.15
CA PHE A 209 35.99 -11.26 18.45
C PHE A 209 35.71 -11.34 19.96
N LEU A 210 36.73 -11.40 20.81
CA LEU A 210 36.54 -11.27 22.26
C LEU A 210 35.98 -9.87 22.63
N ILE A 211 36.53 -8.81 22.03
CA ILE A 211 36.07 -7.42 22.16
C ILE A 211 34.64 -7.28 21.63
N ARG A 212 34.36 -7.68 20.38
CA ARG A 212 33.03 -7.59 19.77
C ARG A 212 31.96 -8.37 20.55
N GLY A 213 32.32 -9.55 21.05
CA GLY A 213 31.44 -10.35 21.91
C GLY A 213 31.05 -9.62 23.20
N LEU A 214 32.02 -8.94 23.84
CA LEU A 214 31.79 -8.11 25.03
C LEU A 214 30.99 -6.83 24.75
N LEU A 215 31.11 -6.26 23.55
CA LEU A 215 30.28 -5.14 23.12
C LEU A 215 28.82 -5.53 22.86
N GLY A 216 28.48 -6.80 23.07
CA GLY A 216 27.11 -7.30 23.11
C GLY A 216 26.73 -8.18 21.93
N GLU A 217 27.66 -8.53 21.03
CA GLU A 217 27.37 -9.49 19.96
C GLU A 217 27.26 -10.93 20.45
N ALA A 218 27.84 -11.23 21.61
CA ALA A 218 27.68 -12.53 22.28
C ALA A 218 26.57 -12.53 23.34
N ALA A 219 25.79 -11.45 23.45
CA ALA A 219 24.74 -11.34 24.46
C ALA A 219 23.53 -12.21 24.12
N ASP A 220 22.90 -12.80 25.15
CA ASP A 220 21.66 -13.56 25.00
C ASP A 220 20.43 -12.64 24.81
N SER A 221 19.23 -13.24 24.72
CA SER A 221 17.97 -12.50 24.55
C SER A 221 17.63 -11.54 25.72
N ARG A 222 18.31 -11.68 26.86
CA ARG A 222 18.18 -10.80 28.04
C ARG A 222 19.30 -9.75 28.07
N GLY A 223 20.19 -9.73 27.08
CA GLY A 223 21.36 -8.87 27.02
C GLY A 223 22.49 -9.32 27.94
N GLU A 224 22.47 -10.54 28.49
CA GLU A 224 23.51 -11.10 29.35
C GLU A 224 24.66 -11.69 28.51
N ILE A 225 25.90 -11.39 28.86
CA ILE A 225 27.09 -11.93 28.19
C ILE A 225 27.67 -13.04 29.07
N GLU A 226 27.25 -14.28 28.84
CA GLU A 226 27.76 -15.46 29.55
C GLU A 226 29.10 -15.93 28.97
N VAL A 227 30.07 -16.32 29.80
CA VAL A 227 31.40 -16.79 29.36
C VAL A 227 31.33 -17.93 28.33
N LYS A 228 30.40 -18.88 28.48
CA LYS A 228 30.25 -19.98 27.51
C LYS A 228 29.67 -19.51 26.17
N LEU A 229 28.74 -18.56 26.19
CA LEU A 229 28.18 -17.96 24.97
C LEU A 229 29.22 -17.08 24.28
N LEU A 230 29.98 -16.30 25.06
CA LEU A 230 31.12 -15.52 24.57
C LEU A 230 32.16 -16.42 23.91
N TYR A 231 32.54 -17.54 24.53
CA TYR A 231 33.43 -18.52 23.89
C TYR A 231 32.85 -19.08 22.59
N LYS A 232 31.58 -19.49 22.57
CA LYS A 232 30.95 -19.99 21.34
C LYS A 232 31.01 -18.94 20.24
N TYR A 233 30.70 -17.68 20.56
CA TYR A 233 30.82 -16.57 19.62
C TYR A 233 32.25 -16.45 19.09
N ILE A 234 33.26 -16.38 19.97
CA ILE A 234 34.67 -16.24 19.57
C ILE A 234 35.12 -17.42 18.71
N TYR A 235 34.79 -18.64 19.12
CA TYR A 235 35.13 -19.87 18.42
C TYR A 235 34.62 -19.85 16.98
N HIS A 236 33.31 -19.61 16.79
CA HIS A 236 32.71 -19.65 15.47
C HIS A 236 33.24 -18.52 14.59
N ASN A 237 33.32 -17.29 15.11
CA ASN A 237 33.75 -16.14 14.32
C ASN A 237 35.24 -16.21 13.94
N THR A 238 36.11 -16.71 14.81
CA THR A 238 37.54 -16.90 14.48
C THR A 238 37.73 -17.88 13.32
N LEU A 239 37.06 -19.03 13.39
CA LEU A 239 37.11 -20.04 12.32
C LEU A 239 36.54 -19.49 11.01
N GLN A 240 35.37 -18.85 11.09
CA GLN A 240 34.69 -18.30 9.92
C GLN A 240 35.50 -17.18 9.26
N TYR A 241 36.12 -16.30 10.03
CA TYR A 241 36.96 -15.24 9.49
C TYR A 241 38.13 -15.80 8.68
N ILE A 242 38.84 -16.79 9.22
CA ILE A 242 39.97 -17.43 8.52
C ILE A 242 39.50 -18.16 7.25
N ASP A 243 38.38 -18.88 7.32
CA ASP A 243 37.84 -19.55 6.14
C ASP A 243 37.42 -18.55 5.05
N LYS A 244 36.66 -17.50 5.42
CA LYS A 244 36.24 -16.44 4.49
C LYS A 244 37.44 -15.69 3.88
N LEU A 245 38.47 -15.43 4.68
CA LEU A 245 39.72 -14.83 4.19
C LEU A 245 40.37 -15.74 3.14
N ASN A 246 40.51 -17.03 3.45
CA ASN A 246 41.10 -18.01 2.53
C ASN A 246 40.28 -18.18 1.25
N GLN A 247 38.94 -18.13 1.33
CA GLN A 247 38.08 -18.09 0.15
C GLN A 247 38.40 -16.89 -0.76
N GLY A 248 38.58 -15.70 -0.18
CA GLY A 248 39.03 -14.51 -0.91
C GLY A 248 40.42 -14.67 -1.53
N LEU A 249 41.39 -15.20 -0.77
CA LEU A 249 42.74 -15.46 -1.27
C LEU A 249 42.76 -16.46 -2.44
N ARG A 250 41.92 -17.51 -2.40
CA ARG A 250 41.75 -18.47 -3.49
C ARG A 250 41.23 -17.77 -4.75
N LEU A 251 40.20 -16.94 -4.61
CA LEU A 251 39.62 -16.19 -5.72
C LEU A 251 40.64 -15.23 -6.36
N ILE A 252 41.37 -14.47 -5.56
CA ILE A 252 42.45 -13.56 -6.03
C ILE A 252 43.54 -14.35 -6.75
N ASN A 253 43.99 -15.46 -6.17
CA ASN A 253 45.01 -16.30 -6.81
C ASN A 253 44.50 -16.93 -8.12
N GLN A 254 43.22 -17.29 -8.20
CA GLN A 254 42.58 -17.76 -9.43
C GLN A 254 42.55 -16.66 -10.50
N GLN A 255 42.18 -15.43 -10.12
CA GLN A 255 42.18 -14.26 -11.02
C GLN A 255 43.59 -14.00 -11.57
N LYS A 256 44.62 -13.96 -10.72
CA LYS A 256 46.03 -13.80 -11.15
C LYS A 256 46.47 -14.88 -12.13
N ARG A 257 46.17 -16.15 -11.81
CA ARG A 257 46.50 -17.28 -12.69
C ARG A 257 45.82 -17.17 -14.05
N SER A 258 44.56 -16.71 -14.10
CA SER A 258 43.84 -16.52 -15.37
C SER A 258 44.48 -15.45 -16.28
N ARG A 259 45.21 -14.49 -15.70
CA ARG A 259 45.98 -13.46 -16.41
C ARG A 259 47.42 -13.88 -16.75
N GLY A 260 47.81 -15.11 -16.38
CA GLY A 260 49.18 -15.60 -16.57
C GLY A 260 50.19 -15.11 -15.52
N GLU A 261 49.73 -14.48 -14.43
CA GLU A 261 50.57 -14.00 -13.34
C GLU A 261 50.83 -15.12 -12.32
N THR A 262 52.09 -15.57 -12.22
CA THR A 262 52.51 -16.57 -11.23
C THR A 262 53.26 -15.98 -10.04
N ASP A 263 53.74 -14.74 -10.16
CA ASP A 263 54.50 -14.05 -9.12
C ASP A 263 53.56 -13.33 -8.13
N GLY A 264 53.87 -13.40 -6.83
CA GLY A 264 53.09 -12.72 -5.79
C GLY A 264 51.73 -13.35 -5.46
N LEU A 265 51.58 -14.68 -5.63
CA LEU A 265 50.43 -15.44 -5.11
C LEU A 265 50.41 -15.41 -3.57
N LYS A 266 49.24 -15.11 -3.00
CA LYS A 266 49.04 -15.03 -1.54
C LYS A 266 48.89 -16.44 -0.96
N LYS A 267 49.52 -16.75 0.19
CA LYS A 267 49.36 -18.03 0.87
C LYS A 267 48.10 -18.03 1.74
N GLU A 268 47.36 -19.13 1.72
CA GLU A 268 46.26 -19.35 2.67
C GLU A 268 46.77 -19.41 4.12
N GLN A 269 45.96 -18.89 5.03
CA GLN A 269 46.25 -18.88 6.46
C GLN A 269 45.82 -20.20 7.10
N PRO A 270 46.69 -20.85 7.90
CA PRO A 270 46.32 -22.00 8.71
C PRO A 270 45.19 -21.68 9.69
N GLN A 271 44.38 -22.69 10.02
CA GLN A 271 43.27 -22.55 10.95
C GLN A 271 43.75 -22.17 12.36
N GLN A 272 43.02 -21.25 13.00
CA GLN A 272 43.12 -20.92 14.42
C GLN A 272 41.81 -21.30 15.11
N THR A 273 41.90 -22.11 16.15
CA THR A 273 40.75 -22.69 16.84
C THR A 273 40.81 -22.33 18.32
N PRO A 274 40.04 -21.32 18.77
CA PRO A 274 39.98 -20.96 20.19
C PRO A 274 39.60 -22.16 21.06
N LYS A 275 40.08 -22.19 22.31
CA LYS A 275 39.74 -23.24 23.28
C LYS A 275 39.20 -22.70 24.58
N LEU A 276 38.24 -23.43 25.13
CA LEU A 276 37.69 -23.18 26.46
C LEU A 276 37.94 -24.39 27.36
N ILE A 277 38.54 -24.14 28.52
CA ILE A 277 38.67 -25.09 29.63
C ILE A 277 37.72 -24.59 30.72
N VAL A 278 36.78 -25.42 31.17
CA VAL A 278 35.82 -25.07 32.23
C VAL A 278 35.80 -26.14 33.30
N GLU A 279 36.01 -25.73 34.54
CA GLU A 279 35.69 -26.52 35.73
C GLU A 279 34.92 -25.66 36.73
N ALA A 280 33.61 -25.52 36.46
CA ALA A 280 32.67 -24.72 37.25
C ALA A 280 31.26 -25.32 37.16
N VAL A 281 30.48 -25.21 38.24
CA VAL A 281 29.05 -25.57 38.28
C VAL A 281 28.23 -24.28 38.23
N GLY A 282 27.69 -23.94 37.06
CA GLY A 282 26.83 -22.75 36.88
C GLY A 282 27.06 -21.98 35.57
N GLU A 283 26.24 -20.96 35.37
CA GLU A 283 26.35 -19.91 34.35
C GLU A 283 27.12 -18.72 34.97
N LEU A 284 28.15 -18.20 34.30
CA LEU A 284 28.91 -17.02 34.74
C LEU A 284 28.70 -15.89 33.74
N VAL A 285 28.04 -14.82 34.19
CA VAL A 285 27.78 -13.61 33.39
C VAL A 285 28.96 -12.65 33.57
N LEU A 286 29.62 -12.31 32.47
CA LEU A 286 30.79 -11.43 32.42
C LEU A 286 30.41 -9.96 32.22
N GLY A 287 29.21 -9.67 31.73
CA GLY A 287 28.80 -8.35 31.25
C GLY A 287 27.34 -8.30 30.80
N TYR A 288 26.86 -7.10 30.50
CA TYR A 288 25.58 -6.83 29.86
C TYR A 288 25.78 -5.97 28.60
N LYS A 289 24.97 -6.23 27.57
CA LYS A 289 24.90 -5.37 26.39
C LYS A 289 24.50 -3.95 26.78
N ALA A 290 25.28 -2.95 26.34
CA ALA A 290 24.96 -1.54 26.55
C ALA A 290 23.70 -1.15 25.74
N THR A 291 22.79 -0.40 26.36
CA THR A 291 21.65 0.23 25.66
C THR A 291 22.17 1.36 24.77
N GLU A 292 21.94 1.23 23.46
CA GLU A 292 22.11 2.27 22.44
C GLU A 292 23.45 3.02 22.49
N ILE A 293 24.49 2.38 21.95
CA ILE A 293 25.45 3.18 21.19
C ILE A 293 24.86 3.24 19.78
N GLU A 294 24.47 4.44 19.34
CA GLU A 294 24.35 4.77 17.92
C GLU A 294 25.70 4.49 17.25
N MET A 295 25.99 3.22 16.97
CA MET A 295 26.93 2.90 15.91
C MET A 295 26.20 3.29 14.63
N ARG A 296 26.35 4.56 14.23
CA ARG A 296 26.09 5.02 12.85
C ARG A 296 26.56 3.91 11.93
N SER A 297 25.68 3.44 11.03
CA SER A 297 26.06 2.29 10.22
C SER A 297 27.29 2.70 9.40
N LEU A 298 28.39 2.00 9.65
CA LEU A 298 29.59 2.09 8.81
C LEU A 298 29.34 1.41 7.45
N ARG A 299 28.12 0.89 7.23
CA ARG A 299 27.71 0.11 6.06
C ARG A 299 26.60 0.89 5.34
N GLN A 300 26.91 1.48 4.20
CA GLN A 300 25.95 2.21 3.37
C GLN A 300 25.70 1.44 2.08
N ALA A 301 24.46 1.45 1.59
CA ALA A 301 24.12 0.87 0.30
C ALA A 301 23.29 1.84 -0.53
N LEU A 302 23.55 1.88 -1.83
CA LEU A 302 22.71 2.53 -2.82
C LEU A 302 22.36 1.53 -3.90
N ILE A 303 21.06 1.31 -4.09
CA ILE A 303 20.53 0.50 -5.17
C ILE A 303 19.84 1.45 -6.15
N VAL A 304 20.33 1.47 -7.38
CA VAL A 304 19.77 2.28 -8.47
C VAL A 304 19.22 1.32 -9.52
N ASP A 305 17.90 1.20 -9.56
CA ASP A 305 17.19 0.31 -10.47
C ASP A 305 16.63 1.11 -11.65
N GLY A 306 17.32 1.08 -12.79
CA GLY A 306 16.93 1.81 -14.00
C GLY A 306 15.89 1.11 -14.88
N LEU A 307 15.48 -0.11 -14.55
CA LEU A 307 14.47 -0.85 -15.33
C LEU A 307 13.10 -0.74 -14.67
N LEU A 308 12.04 -0.65 -15.49
CA LEU A 308 10.68 -0.29 -15.04
C LEU A 308 9.91 -1.42 -14.33
N ASP A 309 10.36 -2.68 -14.45
CA ASP A 309 9.54 -3.86 -14.14
C ASP A 309 10.28 -4.97 -13.32
N GLY A 310 11.29 -4.63 -12.49
CA GLY A 310 12.02 -5.64 -11.70
C GLY A 310 11.29 -6.12 -10.43
N GLU A 311 10.99 -7.42 -10.31
CA GLU A 311 10.38 -8.02 -9.10
C GLU A 311 11.40 -8.34 -8.01
N ILE A 312 12.64 -8.63 -8.40
CA ILE A 312 13.66 -9.22 -7.50
C ILE A 312 14.49 -8.17 -6.76
N ILE A 313 14.67 -6.98 -7.33
CA ILE A 313 15.53 -5.93 -6.77
C ILE A 313 15.04 -5.45 -5.39
N PRO A 314 13.73 -5.25 -5.15
CA PRO A 314 13.22 -4.97 -3.82
C PRO A 314 13.57 -6.06 -2.80
N GLU A 315 13.55 -7.35 -3.18
CA GLU A 315 13.91 -8.46 -2.29
C GLU A 315 15.41 -8.49 -1.96
N ILE A 316 16.28 -8.18 -2.94
CA ILE A 316 17.72 -7.95 -2.69
C ILE A 316 17.90 -6.78 -1.71
N SER A 317 17.16 -5.69 -1.92
CA SER A 317 17.20 -4.50 -1.06
C SER A 317 16.85 -4.85 0.39
N LYS A 318 15.78 -5.62 0.61
CA LYS A 318 15.38 -6.10 1.95
C LYS A 318 16.46 -6.97 2.61
N MET A 319 17.07 -7.88 1.85
CA MET A 319 18.14 -8.75 2.37
C MET A 319 19.37 -7.94 2.78
N LEU A 320 19.78 -6.95 1.98
CA LEU A 320 20.93 -6.09 2.26
C LEU A 320 20.65 -5.12 3.42
N ALA A 321 19.48 -4.50 3.46
CA ALA A 321 19.08 -3.64 4.57
C ALA A 321 18.92 -4.42 5.89
N GLY A 322 18.22 -5.55 5.84
CA GLY A 322 17.93 -6.38 7.01
C GLY A 322 19.12 -7.22 7.48
N ALA A 323 19.44 -8.28 6.74
CA ALA A 323 20.50 -9.22 7.11
C ALA A 323 21.91 -8.65 6.85
N GLY A 324 22.06 -7.79 5.82
CA GLY A 324 23.32 -7.12 5.49
C GLY A 324 23.66 -5.95 6.41
N GLY A 325 22.67 -5.41 7.14
CA GLY A 325 22.83 -4.29 8.06
C GLY A 325 23.28 -3.00 7.37
N PHE A 326 22.98 -2.84 6.09
CA PHE A 326 23.28 -1.62 5.33
C PHE A 326 22.23 -0.54 5.61
N ASP A 327 22.66 0.70 5.80
CA ASP A 327 21.78 1.87 5.61
C ASP A 327 21.57 2.05 4.11
N LEU A 328 20.43 1.56 3.64
CA LEU A 328 20.16 1.36 2.23
C LEU A 328 19.24 2.44 1.67
N LYS A 329 19.72 3.11 0.63
CA LYS A 329 18.92 4.01 -0.21
C LYS A 329 18.53 3.28 -1.47
N TYR A 330 17.23 3.24 -1.76
CA TYR A 330 16.68 2.66 -2.97
C TYR A 330 16.23 3.78 -3.90
N TRP A 331 16.74 3.76 -5.13
CA TRP A 331 16.35 4.68 -6.19
C TRP A 331 15.70 3.88 -7.31
N HIS A 332 14.52 4.33 -7.72
CA HIS A 332 13.77 3.79 -8.85
C HIS A 332 13.00 4.93 -9.55
N PRO A 333 12.83 4.90 -10.88
CA PRO A 333 12.20 5.98 -11.66
C PRO A 333 10.80 6.41 -11.18
N GLN A 334 10.08 5.53 -10.46
CA GLN A 334 8.73 5.79 -9.96
C GLN A 334 8.68 6.47 -8.57
N VAL A 335 9.82 6.62 -7.89
CA VAL A 335 9.88 7.26 -6.55
C VAL A 335 9.85 8.79 -6.69
N ARG A 336 8.95 9.45 -5.97
CA ARG A 336 8.57 10.87 -6.17
C ARG A 336 9.57 11.91 -5.67
N ASP A 337 10.40 11.56 -4.68
CA ASP A 337 11.41 12.45 -4.10
C ASP A 337 12.80 11.98 -4.53
N LEU A 338 13.35 12.53 -5.61
CA LEU A 338 14.66 12.11 -6.10
C LEU A 338 15.74 13.15 -5.78
N PRO A 339 16.75 12.78 -4.96
CA PRO A 339 18.08 13.36 -5.06
C PRO A 339 18.67 13.05 -6.45
N ASP A 340 19.54 13.93 -6.97
CA ASP A 340 20.35 13.62 -8.15
C ASP A 340 21.07 12.28 -7.94
N VAL A 341 20.83 11.28 -8.80
CA VAL A 341 21.46 9.94 -8.70
C VAL A 341 22.98 10.06 -8.61
N ARG A 342 23.58 11.03 -9.32
CA ARG A 342 25.02 11.27 -9.23
C ARG A 342 25.43 11.70 -7.83
N GLN A 343 24.64 12.56 -7.20
CA GLN A 343 24.85 12.99 -5.82
C GLN A 343 24.62 11.84 -4.84
N ALA A 344 23.62 10.99 -5.06
CA ALA A 344 23.39 9.80 -4.24
C ALA A 344 24.59 8.82 -4.31
N ILE A 345 25.13 8.58 -5.51
CA ILE A 345 26.34 7.77 -5.71
C ILE A 345 27.53 8.38 -4.98
N GLN A 346 27.74 9.69 -5.13
CA GLN A 346 28.82 10.40 -4.43
C GLN A 346 28.68 10.29 -2.91
N ASN A 347 27.48 10.50 -2.37
CA ASN A 347 27.21 10.38 -0.94
C ASN A 347 27.38 8.95 -0.41
N CYS A 348 27.14 7.93 -1.25
CA CYS A 348 27.37 6.53 -0.90
C CYS A 348 28.86 6.17 -0.91
N LEU A 349 29.69 6.89 -1.68
CA LEU A 349 31.12 6.65 -1.82
C LEU A 349 31.99 7.57 -0.96
N LEU A 350 31.43 8.67 -0.44
CA LEU A 350 32.12 9.70 0.33
C LEU A 350 31.42 9.96 1.66
N ASN A 351 32.17 9.89 2.76
CA ASN A 351 31.71 10.45 4.03
C ASN A 351 31.98 11.96 4.09
N GLN A 352 30.93 12.78 4.21
CA GLN A 352 31.03 14.25 4.16
C GLN A 352 31.55 14.90 5.46
N GLU A 353 31.57 14.19 6.60
CA GLU A 353 31.92 14.77 7.90
C GLU A 353 33.41 14.64 8.29
N SER A 354 34.21 13.83 7.58
CA SER A 354 35.63 13.60 7.88
C SER A 354 36.47 13.38 6.62
N GLU A 355 37.62 14.05 6.52
CA GLU A 355 38.64 13.78 5.48
C GLU A 355 39.47 12.51 5.79
N GLU A 356 39.43 12.00 7.03
CA GLU A 356 40.16 10.78 7.42
C GLU A 356 39.43 9.50 6.97
N ARG A 357 40.23 8.50 6.55
CA ARG A 357 39.74 7.20 6.08
C ARG A 357 38.99 6.48 7.21
N LEU A 358 37.84 5.89 6.87
CA LEU A 358 37.12 4.99 7.79
C LEU A 358 37.52 3.54 7.49
N GLU A 359 38.43 2.99 8.29
CA GLU A 359 39.01 1.65 8.11
C GLU A 359 37.96 0.52 8.12
N ASP A 360 36.84 0.71 8.84
CA ASP A 360 35.77 -0.29 9.00
C ASP A 360 34.51 -0.04 8.14
N ALA A 361 34.53 0.95 7.24
CA ALA A 361 33.35 1.31 6.45
C ALA A 361 33.22 0.50 5.15
N THR A 362 31.97 0.10 4.83
CA THR A 362 31.60 -0.62 3.61
C THR A 362 30.56 0.17 2.82
N SER A 363 30.84 0.45 1.55
CA SER A 363 29.86 0.97 0.60
C SER A 363 29.45 -0.12 -0.38
N LEU A 364 28.15 -0.31 -0.58
CA LEU A 364 27.59 -1.18 -1.61
C LEU A 364 26.84 -0.35 -2.64
N LEU A 365 27.27 -0.43 -3.90
CA LEU A 365 26.63 0.24 -5.03
C LEU A 365 26.10 -0.81 -5.99
N TYR A 366 24.78 -0.89 -6.14
CA TYR A 366 24.13 -1.73 -7.15
C TYR A 366 23.52 -0.81 -8.21
N LEU A 367 24.00 -0.92 -9.45
CA LEU A 367 23.50 -0.13 -10.58
C LEU A 367 22.93 -1.07 -11.64
N ARG A 368 21.65 -0.88 -11.95
CA ARG A 368 20.96 -1.59 -13.03
C ARG A 368 20.58 -0.65 -14.15
N GLY A 369 20.95 -0.99 -15.39
CA GLY A 369 20.69 -0.12 -16.55
C GLY A 369 21.23 -0.68 -17.86
N ARG A 370 21.03 0.07 -18.96
CA ARG A 370 21.49 -0.32 -20.30
C ARG A 370 22.88 0.21 -20.59
N ILE A 371 23.77 -0.62 -21.11
CA ILE A 371 25.08 -0.15 -21.61
C ILE A 371 24.95 0.28 -23.06
N THR A 372 25.42 1.50 -23.35
CA THR A 372 25.49 2.04 -24.71
C THR A 372 26.86 2.65 -24.97
N GLU A 373 27.29 2.66 -26.23
CA GLU A 373 28.48 3.40 -26.66
C GLU A 373 28.04 4.56 -27.55
N THR A 374 28.58 5.74 -27.27
CA THR A 374 28.36 6.93 -28.11
C THR A 374 29.14 6.84 -29.42
N ASN A 375 28.75 7.64 -30.41
CA ASN A 375 29.49 7.75 -31.69
C ASN A 375 30.95 8.23 -31.52
N THR A 376 31.28 8.80 -30.36
CA THR A 376 32.64 9.23 -29.97
C THR A 376 33.43 8.15 -29.23
N GLY A 377 32.85 6.96 -29.01
CA GLY A 377 33.47 5.83 -28.31
C GLY A 377 33.40 5.89 -26.79
N GLU A 378 32.64 6.84 -26.21
CA GLU A 378 32.41 6.92 -24.77
C GLU A 378 31.33 5.90 -24.36
N ALA A 379 31.65 5.03 -23.41
CA ALA A 379 30.73 4.03 -22.88
C ALA A 379 29.91 4.58 -21.71
N LEU A 380 28.59 4.45 -21.80
CA LEU A 380 27.61 5.00 -20.88
C LEU A 380 26.72 3.90 -20.29
N LEU A 381 26.52 3.94 -18.98
CA LEU A 381 25.42 3.24 -18.31
C LEU A 381 24.21 4.16 -18.27
N VAL A 382 23.18 3.79 -19.02
CA VAL A 382 21.91 4.50 -19.14
C VAL A 382 20.94 3.91 -18.14
N ILE A 383 20.70 4.63 -17.05
CA ILE A 383 19.73 4.26 -16.01
C ILE A 383 18.34 4.76 -16.41
N SER A 384 18.29 5.98 -16.95
CA SER A 384 17.13 6.54 -17.61
C SER A 384 17.62 7.48 -18.71
N ASP A 385 16.69 8.00 -19.51
CA ASP A 385 17.01 8.96 -20.57
C ASP A 385 17.74 10.21 -20.08
N GLU A 386 17.44 10.65 -18.85
CA GLU A 386 18.04 11.82 -18.21
C GLU A 386 19.31 11.47 -17.41
N ILE A 387 19.44 10.22 -16.99
CA ILE A 387 20.50 9.75 -16.09
C ILE A 387 21.43 8.79 -16.83
N LYS A 388 22.48 9.38 -17.40
CA LYS A 388 23.58 8.68 -18.06
C LYS A 388 24.84 8.82 -17.21
N ILE A 389 25.43 7.69 -16.84
CA ILE A 389 26.65 7.61 -16.06
C ILE A 389 27.77 7.15 -17.00
N SER A 390 28.77 8.00 -17.25
CA SER A 390 29.90 7.58 -18.06
C SER A 390 30.84 6.69 -17.27
N ARG A 391 31.46 5.73 -17.96
CA ARG A 391 32.48 4.83 -17.39
C ARG A 391 33.60 5.62 -16.71
N ASP A 392 34.07 6.68 -17.36
CA ASP A 392 35.13 7.55 -16.85
C ASP A 392 34.72 8.29 -15.57
N TRP A 393 33.49 8.82 -15.52
CA TRP A 393 32.98 9.49 -14.33
C TRP A 393 32.87 8.51 -13.16
N LEU A 394 32.29 7.31 -13.38
CA LEU A 394 32.16 6.32 -12.33
C LEU A 394 33.54 5.88 -11.81
N ARG A 395 34.50 5.66 -12.72
CA ARG A 395 35.90 5.37 -12.39
C ARG A 395 36.52 6.44 -11.50
N GLN A 396 36.32 7.72 -11.81
CA GLN A 396 36.85 8.82 -11.01
C GLN A 396 36.26 8.84 -9.59
N ASN A 397 34.94 8.66 -9.46
CA ASN A 397 34.27 8.67 -8.15
C ASN A 397 34.69 7.47 -7.28
N LEU A 398 34.82 6.27 -7.87
CA LEU A 398 35.33 5.10 -7.14
C LEU A 398 36.77 5.32 -6.64
N ARG A 399 37.62 6.05 -7.39
CA ARG A 399 39.00 6.36 -7.00
C ARG A 399 39.11 7.46 -5.94
N GLN A 400 38.12 8.34 -5.86
CA GLN A 400 38.07 9.45 -4.90
C GLN A 400 37.42 9.07 -3.56
N SER A 401 36.78 7.91 -3.48
CA SER A 401 36.14 7.42 -2.26
C SER A 401 37.10 7.35 -1.06
N ASN A 402 36.62 7.70 0.12
CA ASN A 402 37.32 7.59 1.40
C ASN A 402 36.87 6.36 2.23
N ILE A 403 36.10 5.44 1.63
CA ILE A 403 35.55 4.24 2.27
C ILE A 403 36.49 3.05 2.00
N ALA A 404 36.88 2.32 3.06
CA ALA A 404 37.88 1.24 2.98
C ALA A 404 37.44 0.05 2.12
N GLN A 405 36.13 -0.29 2.13
CA GLN A 405 35.58 -1.43 1.41
C GLN A 405 34.48 -1.01 0.43
N GLN A 406 34.62 -1.40 -0.84
CA GLN A 406 33.68 -1.09 -1.91
C GLN A 406 33.14 -2.36 -2.56
N ILE A 407 31.83 -2.51 -2.60
CA ILE A 407 31.13 -3.57 -3.33
C ILE A 407 30.35 -2.90 -4.45
N VAL A 408 30.71 -3.17 -5.70
CA VAL A 408 30.05 -2.56 -6.87
C VAL A 408 29.46 -3.67 -7.73
N VAL A 409 28.15 -3.65 -7.89
CA VAL A 409 27.41 -4.58 -8.73
C VAL A 409 26.85 -3.81 -9.92
N LEU A 410 27.22 -4.24 -11.13
CA LEU A 410 26.67 -3.72 -12.37
C LEU A 410 25.79 -4.80 -12.99
N ASP A 411 24.48 -4.55 -12.99
CA ASP A 411 23.46 -5.38 -13.60
C ASP A 411 23.05 -4.75 -14.94
N CYS A 412 23.67 -5.21 -16.01
CA CYS A 412 23.63 -4.53 -17.30
C CYS A 412 22.66 -5.23 -18.26
N LEU A 413 21.80 -4.45 -18.91
CA LEU A 413 21.00 -4.91 -20.03
C LEU A 413 21.69 -4.56 -21.35
N VAL A 414 21.89 -5.53 -22.24
CA VAL A 414 22.56 -5.35 -23.54
C VAL A 414 21.73 -5.95 -24.68
N ASP A 415 21.70 -5.28 -25.83
CA ASP A 415 20.96 -5.77 -27.01
C ASP A 415 21.63 -7.00 -27.64
N THR A 416 22.97 -7.04 -27.60
CA THR A 416 23.78 -8.22 -27.91
C THR A 416 24.91 -8.32 -26.89
N PRO A 417 25.29 -9.54 -26.45
CA PRO A 417 26.40 -9.71 -25.51
C PRO A 417 27.74 -9.39 -26.19
N ASN A 418 28.07 -8.10 -26.30
CA ASN A 418 29.37 -7.64 -26.75
C ASN A 418 30.35 -7.70 -25.57
N SER A 419 31.01 -8.85 -25.42
CA SER A 419 31.96 -9.12 -24.34
C SER A 419 33.11 -8.11 -24.28
N ALA A 420 33.49 -7.48 -25.40
CA ALA A 420 34.60 -6.53 -25.43
C ALA A 420 34.28 -5.23 -24.68
N SER A 421 33.07 -4.67 -24.84
CA SER A 421 32.68 -3.44 -24.15
C SER A 421 32.59 -3.65 -22.64
N LEU A 422 31.97 -4.76 -22.22
CA LEU A 422 31.82 -5.13 -20.81
C LEU A 422 33.15 -5.49 -20.14
N GLN A 423 34.05 -6.13 -20.87
CA GLN A 423 35.42 -6.38 -20.42
C GLN A 423 36.17 -5.07 -20.17
N ASN A 424 36.01 -4.07 -21.05
CA ASN A 424 36.58 -2.74 -20.85
C ASN A 424 35.99 -2.04 -19.61
N TRP A 425 34.69 -2.20 -19.33
CA TRP A 425 34.08 -1.72 -18.07
C TRP A 425 34.72 -2.35 -16.84
N LEU A 426 34.93 -3.67 -16.84
CA LEU A 426 35.62 -4.34 -15.75
C LEU A 426 37.05 -3.82 -15.59
N GLU A 427 37.83 -3.72 -16.67
CA GLU A 427 39.24 -3.31 -16.63
C GLU A 427 39.44 -1.85 -16.21
N ASP A 428 38.58 -0.93 -16.65
CA ASP A 428 38.72 0.49 -16.28
C ASP A 428 38.28 0.79 -14.84
N LEU A 429 37.27 0.09 -14.33
CA LEU A 429 36.76 0.30 -12.96
C LEU A 429 37.61 -0.38 -11.88
N GLN A 430 38.42 -1.38 -12.27
CA GLN A 430 39.34 -2.09 -11.39
C GLN A 430 40.32 -1.13 -10.69
N GLN A 431 40.54 -1.38 -9.41
CA GLN A 431 41.60 -0.74 -8.64
C GLN A 431 42.52 -1.78 -8.01
N GLU A 432 43.81 -1.63 -8.27
CA GLU A 432 44.89 -2.20 -7.47
C GLU A 432 45.39 -1.13 -6.50
N SER A 433 44.55 -0.77 -5.54
CA SER A 433 44.84 0.20 -4.49
C SER A 433 44.88 -0.48 -3.12
N GLU A 434 45.09 0.30 -2.05
CA GLU A 434 44.93 -0.19 -0.66
C GLU A 434 43.46 -0.48 -0.30
N PHE A 435 42.49 -0.09 -1.13
CA PHE A 435 41.07 -0.30 -0.89
C PHE A 435 40.62 -1.71 -1.27
N SER A 436 39.80 -2.32 -0.41
CA SER A 436 39.20 -3.62 -0.70
C SER A 436 38.02 -3.42 -1.67
N GLN A 437 38.26 -3.61 -2.96
CA GLN A 437 37.24 -3.41 -4.00
C GLN A 437 36.76 -4.75 -4.57
N CYS A 438 35.44 -4.88 -4.67
CA CYS A 438 34.78 -5.92 -5.43
C CYS A 438 33.96 -5.32 -6.56
N LEU A 439 34.10 -5.90 -7.75
CA LEU A 439 33.22 -5.65 -8.89
C LEU A 439 32.54 -6.95 -9.28
N ILE A 440 31.22 -6.95 -9.42
CA ILE A 440 30.45 -8.06 -9.98
C ILE A 440 29.65 -7.49 -11.16
N ILE A 441 29.88 -8.02 -12.36
CA ILE A 441 29.24 -7.52 -13.58
C ILE A 441 28.50 -8.68 -14.24
N GLY A 442 27.21 -8.48 -14.48
CA GLY A 442 26.37 -9.37 -15.29
C GLY A 442 25.80 -8.60 -16.46
N ALA A 443 25.69 -9.26 -17.61
CA ALA A 443 25.09 -8.69 -18.81
C ALA A 443 24.02 -9.62 -19.38
N ALA A 444 22.77 -9.28 -19.10
CA ALA A 444 21.59 -9.97 -19.60
C ALA A 444 21.08 -9.33 -20.90
N THR A 445 20.32 -10.09 -21.68
CA THR A 445 19.53 -9.58 -22.81
C THR A 445 18.09 -9.33 -22.35
N ALA A 446 17.27 -8.71 -23.20
CA ALA A 446 15.85 -8.48 -22.91
C ALA A 446 15.05 -9.79 -22.67
N GLU A 447 15.55 -10.95 -23.09
CA GLU A 447 14.89 -12.25 -22.90
C GLU A 447 15.16 -12.86 -21.51
N ASN A 448 16.20 -12.39 -20.81
CA ASN A 448 16.63 -12.93 -19.51
C ASN A 448 17.11 -11.84 -18.54
N ASP A 449 16.50 -10.66 -18.62
CA ASP A 449 16.88 -9.44 -17.90
C ASP A 449 16.86 -9.55 -16.36
N GLU A 450 16.13 -10.52 -15.79
CA GLU A 450 16.13 -10.81 -14.35
C GLU A 450 17.05 -11.96 -13.92
N GLU A 451 17.63 -12.74 -14.83
CA GLU A 451 18.35 -13.97 -14.48
C GLU A 451 19.62 -13.69 -13.64
N PHE A 452 20.34 -12.59 -13.92
CA PHE A 452 21.49 -12.17 -13.10
C PHE A 452 21.07 -11.68 -11.71
N ALA A 453 20.04 -10.83 -11.62
CA ALA A 453 19.45 -10.40 -10.36
C ALA A 453 18.93 -11.59 -9.53
N THR A 454 18.31 -12.58 -10.19
CA THR A 454 17.84 -13.82 -9.57
C THR A 454 19.00 -14.57 -8.91
N ALA A 455 20.12 -14.74 -9.61
CA ALA A 455 21.30 -15.42 -9.07
C ALA A 455 21.89 -14.67 -7.86
N LEU A 456 21.94 -13.34 -7.93
CA LEU A 456 22.36 -12.49 -6.79
C LEU A 456 21.43 -12.67 -5.59
N PHE A 457 20.11 -12.69 -5.82
CA PHE A 457 19.13 -12.88 -4.77
C PHE A 457 19.17 -14.28 -4.15
N THR A 458 19.17 -15.34 -4.97
CA THR A 458 19.21 -16.74 -4.51
C THR A 458 20.41 -17.00 -3.62
N THR A 459 21.57 -16.43 -3.96
CA THR A 459 22.79 -16.59 -3.17
C THR A 459 22.75 -15.83 -1.84
N LEU A 460 22.10 -14.66 -1.79
CA LEU A 460 21.81 -13.96 -0.53
C LEU A 460 20.80 -14.75 0.31
N GLN A 461 19.75 -15.28 -0.30
CA GLN A 461 18.66 -15.98 0.39
C GLN A 461 19.11 -17.33 0.97
N THR A 462 19.96 -18.06 0.25
CA THR A 462 20.50 -19.37 0.68
C THR A 462 21.64 -19.24 1.69
N ALA A 463 22.17 -18.03 1.90
CA ALA A 463 23.22 -17.79 2.87
C ALA A 463 22.76 -18.11 4.30
N ASN A 464 23.58 -18.85 5.03
CA ASN A 464 23.32 -19.10 6.43
C ASN A 464 23.62 -17.83 7.24
N VAL A 465 22.58 -17.15 7.73
CA VAL A 465 22.68 -15.89 8.50
C VAL A 465 23.58 -16.01 9.74
N GLN A 466 23.70 -17.21 10.33
CA GLN A 466 24.61 -17.44 11.47
C GLN A 466 26.09 -17.53 11.06
N ILE A 467 26.35 -17.86 9.80
CA ILE A 467 27.69 -17.91 9.22
C ILE A 467 28.01 -16.60 8.51
N GLY A 468 26.99 -15.87 8.03
CA GLY A 468 27.16 -14.73 7.15
C GLY A 468 27.62 -15.14 5.75
N LEU A 469 27.71 -14.15 4.86
CA LEU A 469 28.16 -14.29 3.48
C LEU A 469 29.26 -13.27 3.19
N SER A 470 30.46 -13.76 2.88
CA SER A 470 31.55 -12.92 2.37
C SER A 470 31.30 -12.60 0.89
N VAL A 471 31.89 -11.51 0.40
CA VAL A 471 31.86 -11.16 -1.03
C VAL A 471 32.46 -12.28 -1.89
N ALA A 472 33.55 -12.89 -1.46
CA ALA A 472 34.14 -14.02 -2.17
C ALA A 472 33.18 -15.22 -2.23
N GLY A 473 32.48 -15.51 -1.12
CA GLY A 473 31.42 -16.51 -1.07
C GLY A 473 30.24 -16.16 -1.97
N TRP A 474 29.85 -14.89 -2.01
CA TRP A 474 28.79 -14.39 -2.88
C TRP A 474 29.12 -14.57 -4.35
N ILE A 475 30.33 -14.17 -4.78
CA ILE A 475 30.83 -14.39 -6.13
C ILE A 475 30.80 -15.89 -6.49
N MET A 476 31.36 -16.74 -5.64
CA MET A 476 31.38 -18.20 -5.90
C MET A 476 29.96 -18.79 -5.99
N GLY A 477 29.04 -18.30 -5.16
CA GLY A 477 27.62 -18.66 -5.22
C GLY A 477 26.98 -18.25 -6.54
N VAL A 478 27.17 -16.99 -6.95
CA VAL A 478 26.61 -16.45 -8.21
C VAL A 478 27.17 -17.19 -9.41
N GLN A 479 28.47 -17.50 -9.41
CA GLN A 479 29.10 -18.32 -10.45
C GLN A 479 28.48 -19.73 -10.54
N ARG A 480 28.11 -20.32 -9.39
CA ARG A 480 27.49 -21.63 -9.34
C ARG A 480 26.06 -21.60 -9.85
N GLU A 481 25.25 -20.63 -9.43
CA GLU A 481 23.87 -20.46 -9.92
C GLU A 481 23.84 -20.20 -11.43
N LEU A 482 24.80 -19.43 -11.94
CA LEU A 482 24.89 -19.12 -13.36
C LEU A 482 25.76 -20.11 -14.16
N ALA A 483 26.11 -21.29 -13.62
CA ALA A 483 27.05 -22.20 -14.28
C ALA A 483 26.59 -22.64 -15.68
N GLU A 484 25.29 -22.90 -15.85
CA GLU A 484 24.68 -23.32 -17.13
C GLU A 484 24.09 -22.15 -17.95
N SER A 485 24.14 -20.93 -17.41
CA SER A 485 23.58 -19.72 -18.03
C SER A 485 24.41 -19.23 -19.22
N GLN A 486 23.72 -18.65 -20.22
CA GLN A 486 24.34 -17.98 -21.37
C GLN A 486 24.69 -16.50 -21.10
N ILE A 487 24.35 -15.96 -19.92
CA ILE A 487 24.66 -14.59 -19.53
C ILE A 487 26.17 -14.37 -19.42
N TRP A 488 26.66 -13.29 -20.02
CA TRP A 488 28.04 -12.86 -19.81
C TRP A 488 28.19 -12.33 -18.40
N ARG A 489 29.20 -12.84 -17.68
CA ARG A 489 29.42 -12.55 -16.27
C ARG A 489 30.91 -12.49 -15.97
N ASN A 490 31.34 -11.48 -15.22
CA ASN A 490 32.72 -11.37 -14.79
C ASN A 490 32.79 -10.68 -13.43
N TYR A 491 33.92 -10.84 -12.74
CA TYR A 491 34.10 -10.33 -11.39
C TYR A 491 35.55 -9.99 -11.13
N TRP A 492 35.74 -9.01 -10.24
CA TRP A 492 37.04 -8.61 -9.72
C TRP A 492 37.00 -8.56 -8.20
N LEU A 493 38.09 -9.01 -7.57
CA LEU A 493 38.31 -8.83 -6.15
C LEU A 493 39.75 -8.36 -5.97
N GLY A 494 39.93 -7.09 -5.57
CA GLY A 494 41.22 -6.42 -5.46
C GLY A 494 41.45 -5.82 -4.08
N GLY A 495 42.71 -5.50 -3.77
CA GLY A 495 43.10 -4.70 -2.59
C GLY A 495 42.68 -5.24 -1.23
N MET A 496 42.43 -6.56 -1.12
CA MET A 496 41.88 -7.19 0.09
C MET A 496 42.76 -6.97 1.33
N GLN A 497 42.33 -5.99 2.13
CA GLN A 497 42.62 -5.72 3.54
C GLN A 497 41.52 -6.42 4.37
N GLY A 498 41.45 -7.75 4.32
CA GLY A 498 40.55 -8.54 5.18
C GLY A 498 39.27 -9.01 4.50
N VAL A 499 38.33 -9.56 5.29
CA VAL A 499 37.08 -10.15 4.76
C VAL A 499 36.04 -9.05 4.52
N ILE A 500 35.66 -8.84 3.26
CA ILE A 500 34.47 -8.02 2.94
C ILE A 500 33.23 -8.88 3.11
N GLU A 501 32.35 -8.50 4.06
CA GLU A 501 31.08 -9.20 4.28
C GLU A 501 29.93 -8.50 3.57
N VAL A 502 29.11 -9.26 2.85
CA VAL A 502 27.84 -8.80 2.30
C VAL A 502 26.74 -8.97 3.35
N LEU A 503 26.69 -10.14 3.96
CA LEU A 503 25.80 -10.46 5.08
C LEU A 503 26.68 -10.78 6.29
N PRO A 504 26.80 -9.91 7.30
CA PRO A 504 27.62 -10.20 8.48
C PRO A 504 27.01 -11.35 9.30
N ALA A 505 27.87 -12.17 9.89
CA ALA A 505 27.44 -13.25 10.78
C ALA A 505 26.77 -12.64 12.02
N THR A 506 25.43 -12.77 12.13
CA THR A 506 24.70 -12.15 13.25
C THR A 506 23.92 -13.20 14.03
N LEU A 507 24.20 -13.35 15.32
CA LEU A 507 23.34 -14.08 16.26
C LEU A 507 22.12 -13.20 16.56
N GLN A 508 21.05 -13.35 15.78
CA GLN A 508 19.73 -12.73 15.98
C GLN A 508 19.76 -11.21 16.26
N LYS A 509 20.11 -10.38 15.27
CA LYS A 509 19.45 -9.07 15.17
C LYS A 509 18.08 -9.29 14.56
N LYS A 510 17.01 -8.83 15.22
CA LYS A 510 15.74 -8.56 14.53
C LYS A 510 16.09 -7.69 13.34
N SER A 511 15.67 -8.07 12.14
CA SER A 511 15.77 -7.20 10.97
C SER A 511 15.19 -5.85 11.36
N GLN A 512 16.03 -4.80 11.34
CA GLN A 512 15.49 -3.45 11.23
C GLN A 512 14.85 -3.43 9.85
N ARG A 513 13.53 -3.58 9.84
CA ARG A 513 12.72 -3.44 8.63
C ARG A 513 12.87 -2.01 8.14
N VAL A 514 13.29 -1.85 6.90
CA VAL A 514 13.57 -0.54 6.29
C VAL A 514 12.42 -0.21 5.37
N ASP A 515 11.81 0.95 5.57
CA ASP A 515 10.80 1.47 4.64
C ASP A 515 11.47 1.72 3.28
N LEU A 516 11.06 0.96 2.27
CA LEU A 516 11.60 1.02 0.92
C LEU A 516 11.20 2.30 0.16
N GLY A 517 10.34 3.16 0.75
CA GLY A 517 9.86 4.37 0.09
C GLY A 517 8.90 4.10 -1.07
N ILE A 518 8.36 2.88 -1.14
CA ILE A 518 7.38 2.47 -2.16
C ILE A 518 5.98 2.52 -1.54
N CYS A 519 5.06 3.27 -2.15
CA CYS A 519 3.66 3.29 -1.74
C CYS A 519 2.93 2.07 -2.31
N PRO A 520 2.40 1.14 -1.50
CA PRO A 520 1.74 -0.05 -1.99
C PRO A 520 0.24 0.17 -2.28
N TYR A 521 -0.29 1.36 -1.99
CA TYR A 521 -1.71 1.71 -2.14
C TYR A 521 -1.94 2.59 -3.38
N MET A 522 -3.00 2.31 -4.13
CA MET A 522 -3.24 2.91 -5.47
C MET A 522 -4.11 4.19 -5.45
N GLY A 523 -4.53 4.62 -4.27
CA GLY A 523 -5.41 5.77 -4.13
C GLY A 523 -6.76 5.55 -4.81
N LEU A 524 -7.14 6.48 -5.69
CA LEU A 524 -8.39 6.40 -6.47
C LEU A 524 -8.27 5.60 -7.77
N LYS A 525 -7.08 5.10 -8.11
CA LYS A 525 -6.87 4.29 -9.31
C LYS A 525 -7.26 2.84 -9.06
N ALA A 526 -7.71 2.16 -10.13
CA ALA A 526 -7.87 0.72 -10.09
C ALA A 526 -6.49 0.04 -10.15
N PHE A 527 -6.31 -1.05 -9.40
CA PHE A 527 -5.15 -1.93 -9.58
C PHE A 527 -5.15 -2.50 -11.01
N SER A 528 -4.03 -2.32 -11.70
CA SER A 528 -3.73 -2.92 -13.00
C SER A 528 -3.03 -4.27 -12.84
N GLU A 529 -2.74 -4.94 -13.95
CA GLU A 529 -1.96 -6.18 -13.95
C GLU A 529 -0.59 -6.02 -13.28
N LYS A 530 0.09 -4.86 -13.48
CA LYS A 530 1.40 -4.57 -12.88
C LYS A 530 1.34 -4.41 -11.35
N ASP A 531 0.17 -4.09 -10.82
CA ASP A 531 -0.05 -3.85 -9.40
C ASP A 531 -0.49 -5.13 -8.66
N ALA A 532 -0.61 -6.26 -9.37
CA ALA A 532 -1.10 -7.54 -8.84
C ALA A 532 -0.39 -7.99 -7.56
N ARG A 533 0.90 -7.65 -7.43
CA ARG A 533 1.69 -7.98 -6.25
C ARG A 533 1.15 -7.34 -4.97
N TYR A 534 0.52 -6.16 -5.05
CA TYR A 534 -0.08 -5.44 -3.93
C TYR A 534 -1.60 -5.70 -3.78
N PHE A 535 -2.18 -6.57 -4.61
CA PHE A 535 -3.62 -6.84 -4.64
C PHE A 535 -3.99 -8.00 -3.70
N TYR A 536 -4.56 -7.65 -2.55
CA TYR A 536 -4.95 -8.61 -1.49
C TYR A 536 -6.42 -8.50 -1.08
N GLY A 537 -6.93 -9.50 -0.37
CA GLY A 537 -8.26 -9.51 0.25
C GLY A 537 -9.43 -9.79 -0.72
N GLN A 538 -9.14 -10.17 -1.97
CA GLN A 538 -10.13 -10.57 -2.98
C GLN A 538 -9.82 -11.90 -3.65
N GLU A 539 -8.95 -12.72 -3.05
CA GLU A 539 -8.46 -13.99 -3.57
C GLU A 539 -9.63 -14.96 -3.84
N ALA A 540 -10.60 -15.05 -2.93
CA ALA A 540 -11.77 -15.91 -3.10
C ALA A 540 -12.64 -15.51 -4.30
N LEU A 541 -12.78 -14.20 -4.57
CA LEU A 541 -13.50 -13.71 -5.74
C LEU A 541 -12.71 -13.99 -7.02
N THR A 542 -11.40 -13.75 -7.01
CA THR A 542 -10.50 -14.09 -8.13
C THR A 542 -10.59 -15.58 -8.47
N GLN A 543 -10.55 -16.47 -7.48
CA GLN A 543 -10.71 -17.92 -7.68
C GLN A 543 -12.04 -18.27 -8.35
N ARG A 544 -13.13 -17.64 -7.90
CA ARG A 544 -14.46 -17.88 -8.47
C ARG A 544 -14.52 -17.45 -9.94
N ILE A 545 -13.93 -16.30 -10.27
CA ILE A 545 -13.84 -15.80 -11.65
C ILE A 545 -12.99 -16.76 -12.50
N ILE A 546 -11.84 -17.20 -12.00
CA ILE A 546 -10.96 -18.15 -12.68
C ILE A 546 -11.69 -19.46 -13.00
N ASN A 547 -12.45 -19.99 -12.03
CA ASN A 547 -13.23 -21.21 -12.23
C ASN A 547 -14.28 -21.08 -13.34
N GLU A 548 -14.97 -19.94 -13.42
CA GLU A 548 -15.92 -19.66 -14.51
C GLU A 548 -15.22 -19.55 -15.87
N VAL A 549 -14.11 -18.81 -15.93
CA VAL A 549 -13.32 -18.63 -17.17
C VAL A 549 -12.75 -19.96 -17.67
N ASN A 550 -12.42 -20.90 -16.78
CA ASN A 550 -11.94 -22.22 -17.16
C ASN A 550 -12.97 -22.99 -18.02
N HIS A 551 -14.27 -22.86 -17.70
CA HIS A 551 -15.33 -23.68 -18.29
C HIS A 551 -16.21 -22.96 -19.30
N LYS A 552 -16.16 -21.63 -19.36
CA LYS A 552 -17.05 -20.80 -20.20
C LYS A 552 -16.26 -19.96 -21.19
N SER A 553 -16.89 -19.64 -22.33
CA SER A 553 -16.37 -18.69 -23.32
C SER A 553 -16.85 -17.26 -23.09
N PHE A 554 -17.83 -17.06 -22.21
CA PHE A 554 -18.33 -15.74 -21.84
C PHE A 554 -18.45 -15.64 -20.32
N LEU A 555 -18.06 -14.50 -19.75
CA LEU A 555 -18.27 -14.18 -18.34
C LEU A 555 -18.58 -12.69 -18.16
N ALA A 556 -19.65 -12.37 -17.44
CA ALA A 556 -19.92 -11.01 -16.97
C ALA A 556 -19.57 -10.85 -15.48
N VAL A 557 -18.70 -9.90 -15.16
CA VAL A 557 -18.36 -9.49 -13.78
C VAL A 557 -19.19 -8.26 -13.43
N VAL A 558 -20.23 -8.47 -12.62
CA VAL A 558 -21.29 -7.48 -12.41
C VAL A 558 -21.29 -6.97 -10.97
N GLY A 559 -21.39 -5.66 -10.77
CA GLY A 559 -21.37 -5.08 -9.42
C GLY A 559 -21.53 -3.57 -9.40
N ALA A 560 -21.70 -3.00 -8.21
CA ALA A 560 -21.86 -1.55 -8.02
C ALA A 560 -20.61 -0.74 -8.44
N SER A 561 -20.76 0.57 -8.64
CA SER A 561 -19.60 1.46 -8.86
C SER A 561 -18.69 1.45 -7.63
N GLY A 562 -17.37 1.40 -7.82
CA GLY A 562 -16.40 1.34 -6.72
C GLY A 562 -16.17 -0.04 -6.07
N SER A 563 -16.93 -1.08 -6.44
CA SER A 563 -16.81 -2.41 -5.79
C SER A 563 -15.55 -3.23 -6.15
N GLY A 564 -14.61 -2.66 -6.90
CA GLY A 564 -13.35 -3.34 -7.28
C GLY A 564 -13.39 -4.23 -8.54
N LYS A 565 -14.42 -4.11 -9.40
CA LYS A 565 -14.57 -4.93 -10.63
C LYS A 565 -13.33 -4.87 -11.55
N SER A 566 -12.88 -3.67 -11.89
CA SER A 566 -11.73 -3.47 -12.77
C SER A 566 -10.46 -4.05 -12.14
N SER A 567 -10.26 -3.82 -10.83
CA SER A 567 -9.11 -4.35 -10.10
C SER A 567 -9.08 -5.88 -10.02
N VAL A 568 -10.20 -6.54 -9.71
CA VAL A 568 -10.23 -8.01 -9.63
C VAL A 568 -10.04 -8.66 -11.00
N VAL A 569 -10.48 -8.00 -12.09
CA VAL A 569 -10.26 -8.52 -13.45
C VAL A 569 -8.82 -8.29 -13.92
N GLN A 570 -8.25 -7.11 -13.69
CA GLN A 570 -6.90 -6.80 -14.16
C GLN A 570 -5.82 -7.41 -13.23
N ALA A 571 -5.77 -6.96 -11.98
CA ALA A 571 -4.76 -7.39 -11.00
C ALA A 571 -5.00 -8.82 -10.48
N GLY A 572 -6.25 -9.28 -10.47
CA GLY A 572 -6.60 -10.65 -10.08
C GLY A 572 -6.53 -11.62 -11.26
N LEU A 573 -7.52 -11.56 -12.16
CA LEU A 573 -7.69 -12.56 -13.21
C LEU A 573 -6.61 -12.51 -14.30
N MET A 574 -6.35 -11.34 -14.90
CA MET A 574 -5.38 -11.24 -16.02
C MET A 574 -3.97 -11.61 -15.56
N ALA A 575 -3.54 -11.13 -14.40
CA ALA A 575 -2.26 -11.50 -13.80
C ALA A 575 -2.14 -13.03 -13.59
N GLN A 576 -3.19 -13.70 -13.08
CA GLN A 576 -3.17 -15.16 -12.90
C GLN A 576 -3.17 -15.94 -14.22
N MET A 577 -3.82 -15.42 -15.27
CA MET A 577 -3.76 -16.02 -16.61
C MET A 577 -2.36 -15.91 -17.22
N ARG A 578 -1.65 -14.79 -17.03
CA ARG A 578 -0.26 -14.66 -17.50
C ARG A 578 0.69 -15.63 -16.83
N LEU A 579 0.50 -15.90 -15.54
CA LEU A 579 1.32 -16.82 -14.78
C LEU A 579 1.12 -18.29 -15.16
N GLY A 580 -0.01 -18.66 -15.77
CA GLY A 580 -0.30 -20.05 -16.19
C GLY A 580 -0.49 -21.07 -15.04
N LYS A 581 -0.32 -20.67 -13.77
CA LYS A 581 -0.30 -21.60 -12.62
C LYS A 581 -1.69 -22.15 -12.27
N GLN A 582 -2.72 -21.30 -12.31
CA GLN A 582 -4.09 -21.68 -11.93
C GLN A 582 -4.96 -22.09 -13.12
N LEU A 583 -4.58 -21.63 -14.33
CA LEU A 583 -5.16 -22.01 -15.61
C LEU A 583 -4.02 -22.55 -16.49
N PRO A 584 -3.70 -23.85 -16.42
CA PRO A 584 -2.59 -24.42 -17.18
C PRO A 584 -2.70 -24.14 -18.68
N GLY A 585 -1.63 -23.63 -19.30
CA GLY A 585 -1.59 -23.27 -20.72
C GLY A 585 -2.04 -21.84 -21.03
N SER A 586 -2.56 -21.10 -20.04
CA SER A 586 -3.00 -19.71 -20.24
C SER A 586 -1.87 -18.70 -20.42
N GLU A 587 -0.64 -19.05 -20.04
CA GLU A 587 0.57 -18.27 -20.29
C GLU A 587 0.83 -18.05 -21.80
N THR A 588 0.27 -18.91 -22.66
CA THR A 588 0.36 -18.81 -24.12
C THR A 588 -0.84 -18.10 -24.77
N TRP A 589 -1.83 -17.65 -23.99
CA TRP A 589 -3.04 -17.03 -24.52
C TRP A 589 -2.80 -15.56 -24.89
N LEU A 590 -3.50 -15.10 -25.94
CA LEU A 590 -3.52 -13.69 -26.33
C LEU A 590 -4.56 -12.94 -25.48
N ILE A 591 -4.12 -12.29 -24.40
CA ILE A 591 -4.98 -11.50 -23.51
C ILE A 591 -4.96 -10.04 -23.96
N LYS A 592 -6.13 -9.47 -24.27
CA LYS A 592 -6.32 -8.09 -24.71
C LYS A 592 -7.33 -7.38 -23.80
N TYR A 593 -7.07 -6.12 -23.50
CA TYR A 593 -7.92 -5.25 -22.68
C TYR A 593 -8.50 -4.12 -23.54
N LEU A 594 -9.76 -3.78 -23.31
CA LEU A 594 -10.51 -2.79 -24.06
C LEU A 594 -11.42 -1.98 -23.13
N ARG A 595 -11.47 -0.66 -23.32
CA ARG A 595 -12.55 0.20 -22.80
C ARG A 595 -13.33 0.78 -24.00
N PRO A 596 -14.64 0.55 -24.15
CA PRO A 596 -15.37 0.80 -25.41
C PRO A 596 -15.40 2.25 -25.91
N GLY A 597 -15.59 3.25 -25.04
CA GLY A 597 -15.68 4.65 -25.43
C GLY A 597 -16.80 5.00 -26.43
N GLU A 598 -16.64 6.13 -27.14
CA GLU A 598 -17.61 6.61 -28.15
C GLU A 598 -17.60 5.76 -29.44
N LYS A 599 -16.47 5.11 -29.77
CA LYS A 599 -16.24 4.39 -31.04
C LYS A 599 -15.68 2.97 -30.79
N PRO A 600 -16.50 2.04 -30.30
CA PRO A 600 -16.04 0.74 -29.82
C PRO A 600 -15.39 -0.14 -30.91
N LEU A 601 -15.80 -0.01 -32.16
CA LEU A 601 -15.21 -0.74 -33.29
C LEU A 601 -13.79 -0.29 -33.62
N GLN A 602 -13.52 1.01 -33.54
CA GLN A 602 -12.18 1.55 -33.81
C GLN A 602 -11.20 1.11 -32.73
N GLU A 603 -11.64 1.13 -31.48
CA GLU A 603 -10.80 0.68 -30.38
C GLU A 603 -10.56 -0.84 -30.42
N LEU A 604 -11.56 -1.64 -30.83
CA LEU A 604 -11.37 -3.07 -31.10
C LEU A 604 -10.36 -3.32 -32.23
N ALA A 605 -10.43 -2.55 -33.33
CA ALA A 605 -9.45 -2.64 -34.42
C ALA A 605 -8.03 -2.33 -33.94
N ARG A 606 -7.89 -1.31 -33.09
CA ARG A 606 -6.61 -0.86 -32.54
C ARG A 606 -5.95 -1.93 -31.68
N ILE A 607 -6.66 -2.54 -30.73
CA ILE A 607 -6.09 -3.58 -29.86
C ILE A 607 -5.77 -4.88 -30.63
N MET A 608 -6.41 -5.10 -31.77
CA MET A 608 -6.21 -6.26 -32.65
C MET A 608 -5.04 -6.09 -33.63
N ALA A 609 -4.58 -4.87 -33.88
CA ALA A 609 -3.43 -4.63 -34.75
C ALA A 609 -2.12 -4.99 -34.01
N ASP A 610 -1.31 -5.88 -34.60
CA ASP A 610 0.02 -6.23 -34.06
C ASP A 610 1.07 -5.12 -34.35
N VAL A 611 0.83 -4.29 -35.38
CA VAL A 611 1.66 -3.15 -35.84
C VAL A 611 0.73 -2.10 -36.47
N GLU A 612 1.01 -0.79 -36.31
CA GLU A 612 0.17 0.31 -36.85
C GLU A 612 -0.14 0.20 -38.35
N GLU A 613 0.79 -0.32 -39.16
CA GLU A 613 0.60 -0.49 -40.62
C GLU A 613 -0.55 -1.45 -40.98
N ASN A 614 -0.98 -2.33 -40.06
CA ASN A 614 -2.07 -3.28 -40.26
C ASN A 614 -3.44 -2.75 -39.81
N LEU A 615 -3.53 -1.57 -39.19
CA LEU A 615 -4.78 -1.05 -38.62
C LEU A 615 -5.91 -0.94 -39.66
N LEU A 616 -5.59 -0.45 -40.86
CA LEU A 616 -6.54 -0.34 -41.98
C LEU A 616 -7.03 -1.71 -42.48
N GLN A 617 -6.17 -2.73 -42.47
CA GLN A 617 -6.56 -4.09 -42.85
C GLN A 617 -7.46 -4.73 -41.77
N THR A 618 -7.13 -4.52 -40.50
CA THR A 618 -7.91 -5.03 -39.36
C THR A 618 -9.27 -4.33 -39.24
N GLU A 619 -9.33 -3.01 -39.44
CA GLU A 619 -10.59 -2.26 -39.52
C GLU A 619 -11.44 -2.75 -40.70
N GLY A 620 -10.81 -3.00 -41.86
CA GLY A 620 -11.45 -3.62 -43.02
C GLY A 620 -12.04 -5.01 -42.73
N LEU A 621 -11.34 -5.86 -41.98
CA LEU A 621 -11.82 -7.18 -41.56
C LEU A 621 -13.01 -7.09 -40.59
N LEU A 622 -12.99 -6.17 -39.63
CA LEU A 622 -14.10 -5.96 -38.71
C LEU A 622 -15.34 -5.40 -39.41
N HIS A 623 -15.16 -4.61 -40.48
CA HIS A 623 -16.27 -4.15 -41.32
C HIS A 623 -16.96 -5.27 -42.12
N LEU A 624 -16.34 -6.45 -42.26
CA LEU A 624 -16.98 -7.63 -42.83
C LEU A 624 -17.92 -8.35 -41.81
N GLY A 625 -18.06 -7.82 -40.59
CA GLY A 625 -18.91 -8.41 -39.55
C GLY A 625 -18.22 -9.53 -38.78
N GLY A 626 -18.99 -10.37 -38.08
CA GLY A 626 -18.42 -11.41 -37.22
C GLY A 626 -17.66 -12.48 -37.99
N GLU A 627 -17.98 -12.73 -39.27
CA GLU A 627 -17.20 -13.63 -40.14
C GLU A 627 -15.74 -13.19 -40.27
N GLY A 628 -15.49 -11.89 -40.45
CA GLY A 628 -14.14 -11.33 -40.55
C GLY A 628 -13.36 -11.49 -39.24
N PHE A 629 -14.01 -11.28 -38.10
CA PHE A 629 -13.38 -11.46 -36.80
C PHE A 629 -13.10 -12.94 -36.47
N VAL A 630 -14.02 -13.84 -36.79
CA VAL A 630 -13.82 -15.30 -36.66
C VAL A 630 -12.67 -15.78 -37.54
N HIS A 631 -12.57 -15.28 -38.77
CA HIS A 631 -11.45 -15.59 -39.66
C HIS A 631 -10.12 -15.17 -39.01
N TRP A 632 -10.04 -13.92 -38.53
CA TRP A 632 -8.86 -13.40 -37.84
C TRP A 632 -8.47 -14.29 -36.64
N LEU A 633 -9.42 -14.64 -35.76
CA LEU A 633 -9.19 -15.52 -34.60
C LEU A 633 -8.65 -16.91 -34.99
N ARG A 634 -9.10 -17.47 -36.11
CA ARG A 634 -8.66 -18.78 -36.60
C ARG A 634 -7.30 -18.74 -37.31
N THR A 635 -6.88 -17.59 -37.81
CA THR A 635 -5.55 -17.40 -38.42
C THR A 635 -4.42 -17.16 -37.42
N ARG A 636 -4.76 -16.96 -36.14
CA ARG A 636 -3.79 -16.67 -35.07
C ARG A 636 -3.02 -17.92 -34.62
N THR A 637 -1.76 -17.73 -34.24
CA THR A 637 -0.87 -18.79 -33.75
C THR A 637 -1.18 -19.19 -32.32
N GLU A 638 -1.65 -18.24 -31.51
CA GLU A 638 -2.01 -18.41 -30.12
C GLU A 638 -3.19 -19.38 -29.98
N PRO A 639 -3.23 -20.28 -28.99
CA PRO A 639 -4.30 -21.27 -28.85
C PRO A 639 -5.67 -20.66 -28.52
N MET A 640 -5.68 -19.50 -27.84
CA MET A 640 -6.88 -18.84 -27.32
C MET A 640 -6.65 -17.32 -27.27
N MET A 641 -7.69 -16.55 -27.60
CA MET A 641 -7.74 -15.10 -27.40
C MET A 641 -8.76 -14.77 -26.30
N VAL A 642 -8.34 -13.99 -25.30
CA VAL A 642 -9.19 -13.49 -24.22
C VAL A 642 -9.35 -11.99 -24.40
N LEU A 643 -10.57 -11.54 -24.64
CA LEU A 643 -10.91 -10.13 -24.69
C LEU A 643 -11.58 -9.72 -23.38
N VAL A 644 -10.95 -8.81 -22.65
CA VAL A 644 -11.51 -8.15 -21.48
C VAL A 644 -12.06 -6.79 -21.91
N ILE A 645 -13.36 -6.59 -21.74
CA ILE A 645 -14.03 -5.31 -21.95
C ILE A 645 -14.43 -4.72 -20.60
N ASP A 646 -13.73 -3.69 -20.18
CA ASP A 646 -14.00 -2.99 -18.93
C ASP A 646 -14.97 -1.83 -19.15
N GLN A 647 -15.84 -1.57 -18.17
CA GLN A 647 -16.93 -0.58 -18.24
C GLN A 647 -17.83 -0.79 -19.47
N PHE A 648 -18.35 -2.02 -19.63
CA PHE A 648 -19.19 -2.39 -20.76
C PHE A 648 -20.44 -1.51 -20.91
N GLU A 649 -20.92 -0.90 -19.83
CA GLU A 649 -22.00 0.10 -19.87
C GLU A 649 -21.74 1.29 -20.82
N GLU A 650 -20.49 1.57 -21.18
CA GLU A 650 -20.13 2.65 -22.10
C GLU A 650 -20.76 2.50 -23.49
N ILE A 651 -20.99 1.26 -23.95
CA ILE A 651 -21.67 1.05 -25.25
C ILE A 651 -23.12 1.55 -25.24
N PHE A 652 -23.76 1.61 -24.07
CA PHE A 652 -25.13 2.11 -23.94
C PHE A 652 -25.17 3.62 -23.71
N THR A 653 -24.08 4.21 -23.20
CA THR A 653 -24.05 5.61 -22.75
C THR A 653 -23.24 6.54 -23.65
N LEU A 654 -22.27 6.02 -24.41
CA LEU A 654 -21.35 6.78 -25.25
C LEU A 654 -21.47 6.42 -26.74
N ALA A 655 -21.56 5.13 -27.06
CA ALA A 655 -21.58 4.66 -28.45
C ALA A 655 -22.91 4.97 -29.17
N ALA A 656 -22.83 5.24 -30.47
CA ALA A 656 -24.00 5.38 -31.32
C ALA A 656 -24.72 4.04 -31.50
N THR A 657 -26.05 4.04 -31.67
CA THR A 657 -26.86 2.82 -31.78
C THR A 657 -26.37 1.87 -32.88
N GLY A 658 -25.95 2.40 -34.03
CA GLY A 658 -25.43 1.60 -35.14
C GLY A 658 -24.10 0.92 -34.81
N ASP A 659 -23.12 1.69 -34.33
CA ASP A 659 -21.80 1.18 -33.94
C ASP A 659 -21.89 0.16 -32.80
N ARG A 660 -22.77 0.40 -31.82
CA ARG A 660 -23.07 -0.54 -30.74
C ARG A 660 -23.57 -1.88 -31.28
N GLN A 661 -24.50 -1.85 -32.22
CA GLN A 661 -25.12 -3.07 -32.73
C GLN A 661 -24.12 -3.89 -33.53
N LEU A 662 -23.36 -3.26 -34.44
CA LEU A 662 -22.31 -3.92 -35.20
C LEU A 662 -21.21 -4.50 -34.28
N PHE A 663 -20.79 -3.75 -33.25
CA PHE A 663 -19.83 -4.22 -32.26
C PHE A 663 -20.33 -5.46 -31.50
N LEU A 664 -21.59 -5.45 -31.05
CA LEU A 664 -22.19 -6.60 -30.36
C LEU A 664 -22.32 -7.82 -31.27
N ASP A 665 -22.74 -7.62 -32.52
CA ASP A 665 -22.90 -8.71 -33.48
C ASP A 665 -21.56 -9.41 -33.74
N ILE A 666 -20.48 -8.64 -33.94
CA ILE A 666 -19.11 -9.19 -34.11
C ILE A 666 -18.70 -10.06 -32.92
N LEU A 667 -18.86 -9.55 -31.69
CA LEU A 667 -18.44 -10.26 -30.49
C LEU A 667 -19.28 -11.53 -30.22
N LEU A 668 -20.60 -11.43 -30.42
CA LEU A 668 -21.52 -12.53 -30.15
C LEU A 668 -21.41 -13.63 -31.21
N GLU A 669 -21.16 -13.28 -32.48
CA GLU A 669 -20.85 -14.26 -33.53
C GLU A 669 -19.52 -14.97 -33.29
N ALA A 670 -18.48 -14.26 -32.85
CA ALA A 670 -17.22 -14.89 -32.46
C ALA A 670 -17.40 -15.88 -31.29
N LEU A 671 -18.24 -15.55 -30.31
CA LEU A 671 -18.60 -16.46 -29.22
C LEU A 671 -19.43 -17.68 -29.66
N GLU A 672 -20.08 -17.62 -30.81
CA GLU A 672 -20.89 -18.71 -31.35
C GLU A 672 -20.05 -19.63 -32.26
N TYR A 673 -19.22 -19.05 -33.13
CA TYR A 673 -18.49 -19.79 -34.17
C TYR A 673 -17.00 -20.06 -33.86
N ALA A 674 -16.46 -19.46 -32.79
CA ALA A 674 -15.06 -19.61 -32.38
C ALA A 674 -14.87 -19.73 -30.86
N ALA A 675 -15.84 -20.31 -30.13
CA ALA A 675 -15.75 -20.48 -28.66
C ALA A 675 -14.55 -21.34 -28.20
N ASP A 676 -13.98 -22.15 -29.08
CA ASP A 676 -12.76 -22.93 -28.90
C ASP A 676 -11.47 -22.08 -28.99
N ARG A 677 -11.59 -20.85 -29.49
CA ARG A 677 -10.49 -19.92 -29.79
C ARG A 677 -10.67 -18.54 -29.15
N PHE A 678 -11.86 -18.25 -28.61
CA PHE A 678 -12.24 -16.93 -28.11
C PHE A 678 -12.99 -16.99 -26.78
N LYS A 679 -12.53 -16.18 -25.83
CA LYS A 679 -13.19 -15.92 -24.55
C LYS A 679 -13.46 -14.43 -24.41
N LEU A 680 -14.67 -14.07 -23.99
CA LEU A 680 -15.09 -12.69 -23.73
C LEU A 680 -15.40 -12.51 -22.25
N ILE A 681 -14.78 -11.50 -21.64
CA ILE A 681 -15.00 -11.13 -20.24
C ILE A 681 -15.43 -9.67 -20.22
N ILE A 682 -16.57 -9.37 -19.62
CA ILE A 682 -17.07 -8.01 -19.51
C ILE A 682 -17.18 -7.58 -18.05
N THR A 683 -16.83 -6.35 -17.71
CA THR A 683 -17.24 -5.74 -16.43
C THR A 683 -18.47 -4.88 -16.67
N LEU A 684 -19.45 -4.95 -15.77
CA LEU A 684 -20.73 -4.27 -15.94
C LEU A 684 -21.25 -3.70 -14.61
N ARG A 685 -21.75 -2.46 -14.64
CA ARG A 685 -22.53 -1.90 -13.53
C ARG A 685 -23.87 -2.63 -13.35
N ALA A 686 -24.24 -2.94 -12.12
CA ALA A 686 -25.50 -3.65 -11.81
C ALA A 686 -26.74 -2.94 -12.41
N ASP A 687 -26.78 -1.61 -12.41
CA ASP A 687 -27.89 -0.83 -12.97
C ASP A 687 -28.04 -0.96 -14.50
N PHE A 688 -26.98 -1.43 -15.19
CA PHE A 688 -26.96 -1.65 -16.63
C PHE A 688 -27.34 -3.08 -17.05
N ILE A 689 -27.77 -3.93 -16.11
CA ILE A 689 -28.35 -5.23 -16.45
C ILE A 689 -29.62 -5.05 -17.30
N SER A 690 -30.50 -4.09 -16.98
CA SER A 690 -31.77 -3.91 -17.69
C SER A 690 -31.58 -3.61 -19.19
N PRO A 691 -30.74 -2.64 -19.61
CA PRO A 691 -30.39 -2.45 -21.03
C PRO A 691 -29.83 -3.70 -21.72
N CYS A 692 -29.06 -4.55 -21.02
CA CYS A 692 -28.54 -5.80 -21.57
C CYS A 692 -29.64 -6.85 -21.80
N LEU A 693 -30.70 -6.85 -20.99
CA LEU A 693 -31.84 -7.78 -21.12
C LEU A 693 -32.73 -7.43 -22.33
N GLU A 694 -32.71 -6.19 -22.81
CA GLU A 694 -33.41 -5.77 -24.04
C GLU A 694 -32.77 -6.34 -25.32
N LEU A 695 -31.57 -6.91 -25.21
CA LEU A 695 -30.80 -7.50 -26.31
C LEU A 695 -30.82 -9.04 -26.21
N PRO A 696 -31.61 -9.76 -27.03
CA PRO A 696 -31.87 -11.20 -26.82
C PRO A 696 -30.62 -12.09 -26.76
N ARG A 697 -29.67 -11.94 -27.70
CA ARG A 697 -28.44 -12.76 -27.75
C ARG A 697 -27.53 -12.50 -26.55
N LEU A 698 -27.40 -11.24 -26.12
CA LEU A 698 -26.61 -10.86 -24.96
C LEU A 698 -27.26 -11.30 -23.65
N SER A 699 -28.59 -11.17 -23.53
CA SER A 699 -29.37 -11.62 -22.38
C SER A 699 -29.15 -13.12 -22.09
N GLN A 700 -29.15 -13.97 -23.13
CA GLN A 700 -28.92 -15.40 -22.96
C GLN A 700 -27.52 -15.70 -22.40
N LYS A 701 -26.49 -15.02 -22.91
CA LYS A 701 -25.11 -15.18 -22.42
C LYS A 701 -24.95 -14.69 -20.98
N LEU A 702 -25.55 -13.54 -20.65
CA LEU A 702 -25.55 -12.95 -19.30
C LEU A 702 -26.22 -13.85 -18.26
N GLN A 703 -27.36 -14.46 -18.60
CA GLN A 703 -28.04 -15.42 -17.73
C GLN A 703 -27.24 -16.71 -17.52
N ALA A 704 -26.50 -17.14 -18.55
CA ALA A 704 -25.73 -18.39 -18.50
C ALA A 704 -24.42 -18.30 -17.71
N SER A 705 -23.76 -17.14 -17.67
CA SER A 705 -22.54 -16.95 -16.88
C SER A 705 -22.34 -15.50 -16.45
N HIS A 706 -22.44 -15.27 -15.15
CA HIS A 706 -22.08 -14.01 -14.50
C HIS A 706 -21.57 -14.26 -13.09
N VAL A 707 -20.69 -13.39 -12.61
CA VAL A 707 -20.23 -13.33 -11.23
C VAL A 707 -20.64 -11.98 -10.65
N LEU A 708 -21.34 -12.03 -9.52
CA LEU A 708 -21.71 -10.83 -8.77
C LEU A 708 -20.57 -10.44 -7.83
N VAL A 709 -20.04 -9.24 -8.01
CA VAL A 709 -19.06 -8.63 -7.10
C VAL A 709 -19.83 -8.02 -5.93
N PRO A 710 -19.57 -8.49 -4.70
CA PRO A 710 -20.30 -7.99 -3.55
C PRO A 710 -19.99 -6.50 -3.34
N PRO A 711 -20.98 -5.69 -2.94
CA PRO A 711 -20.76 -4.27 -2.65
C PRO A 711 -19.99 -4.04 -1.34
N ARG A 712 -19.73 -5.10 -0.57
CA ARG A 712 -19.09 -5.08 0.75
C ARG A 712 -18.11 -6.22 0.84
N LEU A 713 -16.95 -5.98 1.46
CA LEU A 713 -16.00 -7.02 1.81
C LEU A 713 -16.18 -7.42 3.27
N SER A 714 -15.70 -8.61 3.64
CA SER A 714 -15.59 -8.98 5.05
C SER A 714 -14.53 -8.13 5.74
N GLU A 715 -14.64 -8.01 7.06
CA GLU A 715 -13.64 -7.31 7.88
C GLU A 715 -12.23 -7.89 7.70
N GLU A 716 -12.11 -9.21 7.63
CA GLU A 716 -10.86 -9.91 7.35
C GLU A 716 -10.26 -9.52 5.99
N ASN A 717 -11.09 -9.40 4.95
CA ASN A 717 -10.63 -8.98 3.63
C ASN A 717 -10.13 -7.53 3.65
N TYR A 718 -10.82 -6.63 4.36
CA TYR A 718 -10.35 -5.24 4.55
C TYR A 718 -9.04 -5.19 5.33
N ARG A 719 -8.89 -6.00 6.39
CA ARG A 719 -7.63 -6.12 7.13
C ARG A 719 -6.49 -6.55 6.20
N GLN A 720 -6.72 -7.56 5.36
CA GLN A 720 -5.72 -8.00 4.39
C GLN A 720 -5.36 -6.90 3.40
N ILE A 721 -6.34 -6.14 2.89
CA ILE A 721 -6.12 -4.98 2.02
C ILE A 721 -5.26 -3.88 2.68
N ILE A 722 -5.37 -3.71 4.00
CA ILE A 722 -4.59 -2.72 4.74
C ILE A 722 -3.18 -3.25 5.03
N GLU A 723 -3.08 -4.44 5.65
CA GLU A 723 -1.84 -4.93 6.25
C GLU A 723 -0.91 -5.63 5.25
N LYS A 724 -1.44 -6.41 4.30
CA LYS A 724 -0.61 -7.22 3.39
C LYS A 724 0.22 -6.39 2.42
N PRO A 725 -0.33 -5.36 1.73
CA PRO A 725 0.49 -4.50 0.87
C PRO A 725 1.58 -3.77 1.67
N ALA A 726 1.28 -3.30 2.88
CA ALA A 726 2.27 -2.67 3.77
C ALA A 726 3.40 -3.64 4.15
N GLN A 727 3.06 -4.87 4.56
CA GLN A 727 4.05 -5.90 4.89
C GLN A 727 5.01 -6.20 3.73
N GLN A 728 4.50 -6.16 2.50
CA GLN A 728 5.29 -6.45 1.31
C GLN A 728 6.35 -5.38 1.00
N VAL A 729 6.14 -4.14 1.42
CA VAL A 729 7.11 -3.04 1.29
C VAL A 729 7.78 -2.68 2.62
N GLU A 730 7.66 -3.55 3.62
CA GLU A 730 8.18 -3.39 4.98
C GLU A 730 7.64 -2.17 5.77
N LEU A 731 6.54 -1.58 5.29
CA LEU A 731 5.82 -0.51 5.97
C LEU A 731 5.07 -1.06 7.19
N LYS A 732 5.26 -0.44 8.36
CA LYS A 732 4.54 -0.78 9.58
C LYS A 732 3.18 -0.12 9.59
N VAL A 733 2.24 -0.77 10.26
CA VAL A 733 0.91 -0.22 10.57
C VAL A 733 0.78 -0.25 12.08
N GLU A 734 0.61 0.93 12.68
CA GLU A 734 0.50 1.08 14.13
C GLU A 734 -0.65 0.22 14.69
N SER A 735 -0.42 -0.38 15.85
CA SER A 735 -1.44 -1.18 16.54
C SER A 735 -2.67 -0.33 16.86
N GLY A 736 -3.84 -0.75 16.38
CA GLY A 736 -5.11 -0.04 16.57
C GLY A 736 -5.51 0.89 15.42
N LEU A 737 -4.61 1.21 14.48
CA LEU A 737 -4.97 1.96 13.28
C LEU A 737 -5.93 1.16 12.39
N VAL A 738 -5.71 -0.14 12.25
CA VAL A 738 -6.57 -1.02 11.46
C VAL A 738 -7.99 -1.04 12.03
N GLU A 739 -8.16 -1.19 13.34
CA GLU A 739 -9.48 -1.17 13.99
C GLU A 739 -10.21 0.15 13.76
N LEU A 740 -9.47 1.26 13.84
CA LEU A 740 -10.02 2.59 13.62
C LEU A 740 -10.47 2.77 12.16
N LEU A 741 -9.65 2.37 11.20
CA LEU A 741 -10.01 2.39 9.77
C LEU A 741 -11.24 1.52 9.51
N LEU A 742 -11.28 0.29 10.04
CA LEU A 742 -12.41 -0.61 9.90
C LEU A 742 -13.70 -0.05 10.50
N SER A 743 -13.61 0.62 11.65
CA SER A 743 -14.77 1.24 12.32
C SER A 743 -15.35 2.44 11.55
N ASP A 744 -14.54 3.12 10.75
CA ASP A 744 -14.96 4.26 9.93
C ASP A 744 -15.55 3.87 8.57
N LEU A 745 -15.40 2.60 8.15
CA LEU A 745 -16.05 2.06 6.95
C LEU A 745 -17.56 1.88 7.20
N GLN A 746 -18.38 2.21 6.20
CA GLN A 746 -19.85 2.07 6.30
C GLN A 746 -20.37 0.73 5.78
N GLN A 747 -19.44 -0.13 5.32
CA GLN A 747 -19.73 -1.30 4.51
C GLN A 747 -20.60 -0.90 3.31
N SER A 748 -20.06 -0.10 2.40
CA SER A 748 -20.74 0.32 1.18
C SER A 748 -19.88 0.12 -0.07
N ALA A 749 -20.50 0.12 -1.25
CA ALA A 749 -19.79 -0.09 -2.53
C ALA A 749 -18.73 0.99 -2.85
N GLY A 750 -18.78 2.15 -2.18
CA GLY A 750 -17.81 3.25 -2.34
C GLY A 750 -16.65 3.22 -1.35
N ASP A 751 -16.64 2.27 -0.42
CA ASP A 751 -15.69 2.27 0.70
C ASP A 751 -14.28 1.87 0.28
N LEU A 752 -14.13 0.94 -0.67
CA LEU A 752 -12.82 0.44 -1.09
C LEU A 752 -11.96 1.52 -1.76
N PRO A 753 -12.47 2.32 -2.72
CA PRO A 753 -11.71 3.46 -3.27
C PRO A 753 -11.37 4.52 -2.22
N LEU A 754 -12.28 4.81 -1.27
CA LEU A 754 -11.99 5.76 -0.18
C LEU A 754 -10.90 5.24 0.76
N LEU A 755 -10.94 3.96 1.11
CA LEU A 755 -9.93 3.31 1.93
C LEU A 755 -8.55 3.37 1.25
N GLN A 756 -8.48 3.04 -0.05
CA GLN A 756 -7.23 3.12 -0.81
C GLN A 756 -6.68 4.54 -0.88
N PHE A 757 -7.55 5.55 -1.07
CA PHE A 757 -7.17 6.95 -1.00
C PHE A 757 -6.62 7.34 0.38
N VAL A 758 -7.29 6.94 1.45
CA VAL A 758 -6.86 7.22 2.83
C VAL A 758 -5.51 6.58 3.13
N LEU A 759 -5.31 5.33 2.73
CA LEU A 759 -4.04 4.61 2.92
C LEU A 759 -2.89 5.26 2.15
N GLU A 760 -3.14 5.72 0.93
CA GLU A 760 -2.18 6.51 0.15
C GLU A 760 -1.82 7.83 0.88
N GLN A 761 -2.80 8.54 1.44
CA GLN A 761 -2.53 9.77 2.21
C GLN A 761 -1.82 9.50 3.54
N LEU A 762 -2.15 8.40 4.22
CA LEU A 762 -1.43 7.97 5.42
C LEU A 762 0.03 7.65 5.10
N TRP A 763 0.29 7.05 3.95
CA TRP A 763 1.65 6.80 3.49
C TRP A 763 2.41 8.11 3.22
N GLU A 764 1.77 9.14 2.65
CA GLU A 764 2.38 10.47 2.47
C GLU A 764 2.70 11.16 3.81
N HIS A 765 1.94 10.88 4.87
CA HIS A 765 2.09 11.46 6.21
C HIS A 765 2.68 10.52 7.27
N ARG A 766 3.25 9.39 6.85
CA ARG A 766 3.81 8.37 7.73
C ARG A 766 5.01 8.88 8.53
N ASP A 767 5.34 8.19 9.62
CA ASP A 767 6.63 8.39 10.28
C ASP A 767 7.74 7.86 9.35
N GLN A 768 8.48 8.77 8.74
CA GLN A 768 9.54 8.46 7.78
C GLN A 768 10.75 7.77 8.42
N ILE A 769 10.97 7.97 9.72
CA ILE A 769 12.10 7.37 10.44
C ILE A 769 11.73 5.94 10.84
N ALA A 770 10.53 5.75 11.38
CA ALA A 770 10.06 4.43 11.82
C ALA A 770 9.50 3.56 10.69
N GLY A 771 9.15 4.17 9.55
CA GLY A 771 8.49 3.54 8.42
C GLY A 771 7.07 3.08 8.77
N GLU A 772 6.28 3.92 9.44
CA GLU A 772 5.04 3.49 10.10
C GLU A 772 3.83 4.39 9.79
N LEU A 773 2.71 3.77 9.40
CA LEU A 773 1.40 4.41 9.32
C LEU A 773 0.82 4.53 10.74
N THR A 774 0.50 5.75 11.16
CA THR A 774 0.15 6.04 12.56
C THR A 774 -1.30 6.48 12.75
N VAL A 775 -1.84 6.20 13.93
CA VAL A 775 -3.14 6.69 14.41
C VAL A 775 -3.13 8.21 14.52
N SER A 776 -2.00 8.81 14.90
CA SER A 776 -1.84 10.27 14.98
C SER A 776 -1.97 10.92 13.60
N ALA A 777 -1.29 10.39 12.57
CA ALA A 777 -1.45 10.89 11.20
C ALA A 777 -2.90 10.77 10.72
N TYR A 778 -3.56 9.64 11.01
CA TYR A 778 -4.97 9.43 10.65
C TYR A 778 -5.91 10.46 11.29
N ARG A 779 -5.78 10.71 12.60
CA ARG A 779 -6.65 11.66 13.30
C ARG A 779 -6.35 13.11 12.97
N ASP A 780 -5.07 13.48 12.96
CA ASP A 780 -4.66 14.89 12.94
C ASP A 780 -4.52 15.45 11.51
N LYS A 781 -4.18 14.61 10.53
CA LYS A 781 -3.93 15.02 9.14
C LYS A 781 -5.03 14.59 8.18
N ILE A 782 -5.54 13.37 8.35
CA ILE A 782 -6.52 12.80 7.42
C ILE A 782 -7.96 13.15 7.82
N GLY A 783 -8.27 13.11 9.12
CA GLY A 783 -9.59 13.49 9.64
C GLY A 783 -10.70 12.48 9.39
N GLY A 784 -10.35 11.23 9.05
CA GLY A 784 -11.28 10.12 8.85
C GLY A 784 -11.59 9.80 7.37
N ILE A 785 -12.06 8.56 7.09
CA ILE A 785 -12.24 8.06 5.72
C ILE A 785 -13.15 8.93 4.85
N LYS A 786 -14.29 9.39 5.40
CA LYS A 786 -15.30 10.14 4.64
C LYS A 786 -14.87 11.56 4.28
N VAL A 787 -14.03 12.15 5.15
CA VAL A 787 -13.70 13.58 5.12
C VAL A 787 -12.35 13.79 4.42
N ALA A 788 -11.46 12.80 4.42
CA ALA A 788 -10.14 12.85 3.80
C ALA A 788 -10.17 13.39 2.36
N LEU A 789 -11.04 12.83 1.51
CA LEU A 789 -11.12 13.21 0.10
C LEU A 789 -11.65 14.64 -0.08
N GLU A 790 -12.64 15.02 0.72
CA GLU A 790 -13.21 16.37 0.72
C GLU A 790 -12.17 17.40 1.17
N LEU A 791 -11.44 17.14 2.26
CA LEU A 791 -10.39 18.02 2.75
C LEU A 791 -9.29 18.22 1.71
N LYS A 792 -8.84 17.15 1.02
CA LYS A 792 -7.84 17.28 -0.05
C LYS A 792 -8.37 18.11 -1.21
N ALA A 793 -9.57 17.79 -1.70
CA ALA A 793 -10.16 18.53 -2.83
C ALA A 793 -10.40 20.01 -2.49
N GLN A 794 -10.89 20.28 -1.28
CA GLN A 794 -11.15 21.62 -0.80
C GLN A 794 -9.85 22.40 -0.57
N ALA A 795 -8.82 21.80 0.01
CA ALA A 795 -7.52 22.44 0.20
C ALA A 795 -6.87 22.84 -1.15
N VAL A 796 -6.95 21.98 -2.16
CA VAL A 796 -6.48 22.30 -3.52
C VAL A 796 -7.28 23.47 -4.08
N TYR A 797 -8.62 23.46 -3.95
CA TYR A 797 -9.49 24.54 -4.42
C TYR A 797 -9.25 25.88 -3.68
N ASP A 798 -9.07 25.84 -2.37
CA ASP A 798 -8.84 27.04 -1.54
C ASP A 798 -7.46 27.65 -1.79
N SER A 799 -6.50 26.85 -2.26
CA SER A 799 -5.18 27.34 -2.70
C SER A 799 -5.20 28.08 -4.04
N LEU A 800 -6.32 28.03 -4.78
CA LEU A 800 -6.47 28.68 -6.08
C LEU A 800 -6.78 30.17 -5.95
N LEU A 801 -6.33 30.95 -6.93
CA LEU A 801 -6.74 32.35 -7.06
C LEU A 801 -8.25 32.43 -7.42
N PRO A 802 -8.96 33.53 -7.10
CA PRO A 802 -10.40 33.66 -7.37
C PRO A 802 -10.82 33.42 -8.85
N GLU A 803 -9.93 33.70 -9.81
CA GLU A 803 -10.17 33.40 -11.23
C GLU A 803 -9.97 31.91 -11.54
N GLU A 804 -8.91 31.29 -11.01
CA GLU A 804 -8.65 29.85 -11.12
C GLU A 804 -9.76 29.03 -10.47
N GLN A 805 -10.36 29.50 -9.36
CA GLN A 805 -11.51 28.86 -8.71
C GLN A 805 -12.74 28.78 -9.63
N LYS A 806 -13.05 29.84 -10.38
CA LYS A 806 -14.17 29.83 -11.35
C LYS A 806 -13.89 28.89 -12.53
N ILE A 807 -12.62 28.76 -12.91
CA ILE A 807 -12.18 27.81 -13.93
C ILE A 807 -12.31 26.37 -13.40
N ALA A 808 -11.89 26.11 -12.17
CA ALA A 808 -12.02 24.81 -11.52
C ALA A 808 -13.49 24.35 -11.47
N GLN A 809 -14.41 25.22 -11.03
CA GLN A 809 -15.85 24.95 -11.06
C GLN A 809 -16.30 24.53 -12.46
N TRP A 810 -15.89 25.29 -13.48
CA TRP A 810 -16.27 25.02 -14.84
C TRP A 810 -15.67 23.70 -15.39
N ILE A 811 -14.42 23.37 -15.04
CA ILE A 811 -13.80 22.08 -15.38
C ILE A 811 -14.62 20.93 -14.80
N PHE A 812 -14.86 20.92 -13.49
CA PHE A 812 -15.56 19.80 -12.85
C PHE A 812 -17.03 19.66 -13.29
N LEU A 813 -17.73 20.77 -13.56
CA LEU A 813 -19.07 20.72 -14.15
C LEU A 813 -19.05 20.15 -15.58
N SER A 814 -17.97 20.36 -16.33
CA SER A 814 -17.79 19.80 -17.68
C SER A 814 -17.41 18.31 -17.67
N LEU A 815 -16.78 17.85 -16.59
CA LEU A 815 -16.36 16.45 -16.37
C LEU A 815 -17.41 15.60 -15.66
N THR A 816 -18.65 16.09 -15.52
CA THR A 816 -19.74 15.37 -14.85
C THR A 816 -20.94 15.22 -15.79
N ARG A 817 -21.56 14.03 -15.79
CA ARG A 817 -22.83 13.73 -16.45
C ARG A 817 -23.92 13.60 -15.39
N LEU A 818 -25.05 14.26 -15.62
CA LEU A 818 -26.18 14.24 -14.69
C LEU A 818 -26.99 12.95 -14.83
N GLY A 819 -27.25 12.28 -13.71
CA GLY A 819 -28.13 11.11 -13.67
C GLY A 819 -29.61 11.53 -13.77
N GLN A 820 -30.39 10.83 -14.60
CA GLN A 820 -31.84 11.02 -14.70
C GLN A 820 -32.56 10.02 -13.78
N GLY A 821 -32.53 10.27 -12.47
CA GLY A 821 -33.07 9.34 -11.45
C GLY A 821 -32.06 8.30 -10.95
N THR A 822 -30.82 8.36 -11.43
CA THR A 822 -29.66 7.60 -10.95
C THR A 822 -28.60 8.56 -10.40
N GLU A 823 -27.53 8.05 -9.81
CA GLU A 823 -26.39 8.87 -9.36
C GLU A 823 -25.70 9.60 -10.52
N ASP A 824 -25.13 10.77 -10.23
CA ASP A 824 -24.31 11.54 -11.19
C ASP A 824 -22.99 10.80 -11.45
N THR A 825 -22.56 10.76 -12.71
CA THR A 825 -21.40 9.99 -13.16
C THR A 825 -20.33 10.88 -13.77
N LYS A 826 -19.11 10.38 -13.90
CA LYS A 826 -18.04 11.12 -14.59
C LYS A 826 -18.31 11.18 -16.10
N LYS A 827 -17.93 12.29 -16.72
CA LYS A 827 -17.95 12.52 -18.17
C LYS A 827 -16.52 12.69 -18.66
N GLN A 828 -16.14 11.90 -19.67
CA GLN A 828 -14.89 12.04 -20.38
C GLN A 828 -15.05 13.10 -21.48
N ILE A 829 -14.10 14.01 -21.60
CA ILE A 829 -14.07 15.05 -22.64
C ILE A 829 -12.66 15.18 -23.22
N LYS A 830 -12.53 15.69 -24.45
CA LYS A 830 -11.21 16.01 -25.02
C LYS A 830 -10.66 17.27 -24.37
N LYS A 831 -9.36 17.30 -24.03
CA LYS A 831 -8.69 18.48 -23.44
C LYS A 831 -8.87 19.72 -24.32
N SER A 832 -8.81 19.55 -25.65
CA SER A 832 -9.06 20.62 -26.62
C SER A 832 -10.45 21.25 -26.53
N GLN A 833 -11.48 20.53 -26.08
CA GLN A 833 -12.82 21.08 -25.86
C GLN A 833 -12.83 22.05 -24.67
N LEU A 834 -11.98 21.83 -23.67
CA LEU A 834 -11.85 22.80 -22.59
C LEU A 834 -11.11 24.08 -23.06
N LEU A 835 -10.11 23.95 -23.91
CA LEU A 835 -9.28 25.09 -24.33
C LEU A 835 -9.97 26.02 -25.35
N GLN A 836 -11.07 25.59 -25.98
CA GLN A 836 -11.86 26.39 -26.95
C GLN A 836 -12.93 27.28 -26.30
N SER A 837 -12.90 27.47 -24.98
CA SER A 837 -14.04 27.96 -24.19
C SER A 837 -13.85 29.37 -23.61
N LYS A 838 -14.60 29.71 -22.56
CA LYS A 838 -14.78 31.05 -21.96
C LYS A 838 -13.51 31.68 -21.35
N TYR A 839 -12.49 30.88 -21.04
CA TYR A 839 -11.31 31.31 -20.28
C TYR A 839 -10.00 31.19 -21.09
N PRO A 840 -8.96 31.99 -20.78
CA PRO A 840 -7.67 31.91 -21.46
C PRO A 840 -7.04 30.50 -21.35
N PRO A 841 -6.55 29.89 -22.45
CA PRO A 841 -6.01 28.53 -22.47
C PRO A 841 -4.93 28.28 -21.41
N VAL A 842 -3.99 29.22 -21.26
CA VAL A 842 -2.88 29.15 -20.29
C VAL A 842 -3.39 29.00 -18.85
N LEU A 843 -4.47 29.72 -18.50
CA LEU A 843 -5.01 29.68 -17.14
C LEU A 843 -5.84 28.42 -16.89
N VAL A 844 -6.52 27.91 -17.92
CA VAL A 844 -7.21 26.61 -17.88
C VAL A 844 -6.22 25.48 -17.65
N GLU A 845 -5.11 25.48 -18.40
CA GLU A 845 -4.08 24.45 -18.29
C GLU A 845 -3.38 24.48 -16.93
N LYS A 846 -3.00 25.67 -16.45
CA LYS A 846 -2.44 25.84 -15.10
C LYS A 846 -3.38 25.35 -14.01
N THR A 847 -4.68 25.64 -14.10
CA THR A 847 -5.68 25.19 -13.12
C THR A 847 -5.87 23.68 -13.20
N LEU A 848 -5.99 23.14 -14.41
CA LEU A 848 -6.13 21.70 -14.66
C LEU A 848 -4.94 20.92 -14.10
N GLN A 849 -3.71 21.41 -14.30
CA GLN A 849 -2.48 20.77 -13.82
C GLN A 849 -2.49 20.59 -12.30
N LYS A 850 -2.91 21.60 -11.52
CA LYS A 850 -3.00 21.50 -10.06
C LYS A 850 -3.89 20.34 -9.58
N PHE A 851 -5.00 20.08 -10.27
CA PHE A 851 -5.90 18.96 -9.94
C PHE A 851 -5.37 17.61 -10.44
N ILE A 852 -4.57 17.59 -11.51
CA ILE A 852 -3.86 16.39 -11.98
C ILE A 852 -2.77 16.01 -10.97
N ASP A 853 -1.96 16.97 -10.54
CA ASP A 853 -0.88 16.77 -9.56
C ASP A 853 -1.45 16.25 -8.23
N ALA A 854 -2.62 16.77 -7.84
CA ALA A 854 -3.36 16.32 -6.67
C ALA A 854 -4.08 14.96 -6.86
N LYS A 855 -4.00 14.33 -8.05
CA LYS A 855 -4.67 13.07 -8.43
C LYS A 855 -6.20 13.12 -8.38
N LEU A 856 -6.80 14.29 -8.54
CA LEU A 856 -8.26 14.48 -8.55
C LEU A 856 -8.85 14.41 -9.96
N ILE A 857 -8.02 14.65 -10.98
CA ILE A 857 -8.35 14.51 -12.40
C ILE A 857 -7.34 13.56 -13.05
N VAL A 858 -7.82 12.69 -13.93
CA VAL A 858 -6.99 11.76 -14.70
C VAL A 858 -6.96 12.21 -16.16
N VAL A 859 -5.77 12.12 -16.75
CA VAL A 859 -5.51 12.36 -18.15
C VAL A 859 -5.30 11.01 -18.83
N ASN A 860 -6.15 10.68 -19.78
CA ASN A 860 -6.07 9.47 -20.58
C ASN A 860 -5.38 9.82 -21.91
N LEU A 861 -4.11 9.44 -22.02
CA LEU A 861 -3.33 9.53 -23.25
C LEU A 861 -3.71 8.36 -24.17
N PRO A 862 -3.91 8.59 -25.48
CA PRO A 862 -3.78 7.50 -26.46
C PRO A 862 -2.38 6.88 -26.29
N GLU A 863 -2.26 5.55 -26.30
CA GLU A 863 -1.01 4.87 -25.89
C GLU A 863 0.19 5.09 -26.83
N ASP A 864 0.03 5.84 -27.92
CA ASP A 864 1.09 6.17 -28.87
C ASP A 864 2.07 7.26 -28.37
N GLU A 865 1.90 7.79 -27.15
CA GLU A 865 2.88 8.69 -26.51
C GLU A 865 3.38 8.17 -25.15
N THR A 866 3.57 6.87 -24.99
CA THR A 866 4.39 6.32 -23.87
C THR A 866 5.90 6.49 -24.08
N ASN A 867 6.33 7.10 -25.20
CA ASN A 867 7.72 7.48 -25.50
C ASN A 867 7.98 9.00 -25.53
N ILE A 868 7.21 9.82 -24.82
CA ILE A 868 7.54 11.24 -24.61
C ILE A 868 7.64 11.52 -23.10
N GLY A 869 8.68 10.96 -22.50
CA GLY A 869 9.13 11.28 -21.15
C GLY A 869 10.54 11.88 -21.19
N GLN A 870 10.74 12.97 -21.94
CA GLN A 870 11.99 13.75 -21.88
C GLN A 870 11.71 15.26 -21.95
N SER A 871 12.28 15.97 -20.98
CA SER A 871 12.73 17.36 -21.03
C SER A 871 11.73 18.45 -21.44
N ARG A 872 11.32 19.26 -20.44
CA ARG A 872 11.00 20.68 -20.69
C ARG A 872 11.96 21.54 -19.87
N THR A 873 13.03 21.98 -20.53
CA THR A 873 13.81 23.13 -20.08
C THR A 873 13.12 24.43 -20.52
N ALA A 874 13.40 25.50 -19.78
CA ALA A 874 12.65 26.74 -19.71
C ALA A 874 12.74 27.69 -20.93
N ASP A 875 12.95 27.20 -22.15
CA ASP A 875 13.00 28.06 -23.35
C ASP A 875 12.28 27.41 -24.54
N GLN A 876 10.94 27.48 -24.58
CA GLN A 876 10.16 27.40 -25.84
C GLN A 876 8.66 27.72 -25.64
N ILE A 877 8.37 28.98 -25.28
CA ILE A 877 7.01 29.58 -25.23
C ILE A 877 6.31 29.56 -26.63
N SER A 878 7.03 29.20 -27.69
CA SER A 878 6.54 29.19 -29.08
C SER A 878 6.06 27.80 -29.57
N GLN A 879 6.47 26.69 -28.94
CA GLN A 879 6.07 25.32 -29.32
C GLN A 879 5.02 24.70 -28.39
N GLU A 880 4.85 25.25 -27.18
CA GLU A 880 3.75 24.87 -26.27
C GLU A 880 2.36 25.10 -26.89
N LEU A 881 2.23 25.98 -27.89
CA LEU A 881 0.98 26.25 -28.59
C LEU A 881 0.60 25.19 -29.65
N GLU A 882 1.50 24.30 -30.07
CA GLU A 882 1.19 23.26 -31.06
C GLU A 882 0.81 21.91 -30.44
N LEU A 883 1.35 21.56 -29.27
CA LEU A 883 0.88 20.42 -28.45
C LEU A 883 -0.51 20.65 -27.81
N ILE A 884 -0.98 21.91 -27.79
CA ILE A 884 -2.33 22.32 -27.39
C ILE A 884 -3.44 21.76 -28.32
N LYS A 885 -3.07 21.12 -29.45
CA LYS A 885 -4.00 20.43 -30.38
C LYS A 885 -4.21 18.94 -30.10
N SER A 886 -3.65 18.37 -29.03
CA SER A 886 -3.66 16.91 -28.82
C SER A 886 -5.05 16.32 -28.50
N GLU A 887 -5.29 15.10 -29.02
CA GLU A 887 -6.52 14.30 -28.85
C GLU A 887 -6.66 13.66 -27.45
N VAL A 888 -5.97 14.19 -26.45
CA VAL A 888 -5.92 13.63 -25.09
C VAL A 888 -7.25 13.88 -24.39
N SER A 889 -7.75 12.86 -23.70
CA SER A 889 -9.02 12.93 -22.98
C SER A 889 -8.80 13.04 -21.47
N ILE A 890 -9.75 13.66 -20.79
CA ILE A 890 -9.69 13.94 -19.35
C ILE A 890 -11.01 13.56 -18.68
N GLU A 891 -10.92 13.08 -17.44
CA GLU A 891 -12.06 12.73 -16.61
C GLU A 891 -11.73 12.91 -15.12
N VAL A 892 -12.76 12.96 -14.27
CA VAL A 892 -12.57 12.91 -12.81
C VAL A 892 -11.94 11.57 -12.44
N ALA A 893 -10.97 11.58 -11.52
CA ALA A 893 -10.24 10.38 -11.12
C ALA A 893 -11.17 9.24 -10.68
N HIS A 894 -12.19 9.56 -9.88
CA HIS A 894 -13.21 8.60 -9.47
C HIS A 894 -14.55 9.30 -9.16
N GLU A 895 -15.68 8.64 -9.42
CA GLU A 895 -17.05 9.17 -9.15
C GLU A 895 -17.30 9.48 -7.67
N ILE A 896 -16.46 8.96 -6.79
CA ILE A 896 -16.54 9.18 -5.33
C ILE A 896 -16.27 10.65 -4.99
N LEU A 897 -15.46 11.35 -5.81
CA LEU A 897 -15.24 12.78 -5.66
C LEU A 897 -16.53 13.58 -5.88
N ILE A 898 -17.34 13.19 -6.87
CA ILE A 898 -18.63 13.83 -7.17
C ILE A 898 -19.59 13.66 -5.98
N ARG A 899 -19.52 12.53 -5.28
CA ARG A 899 -20.42 12.20 -4.16
C ARG A 899 -20.00 12.85 -2.84
N HIS A 900 -18.70 12.93 -2.57
CA HIS A 900 -18.20 13.34 -1.26
C HIS A 900 -17.75 14.81 -1.20
N TRP A 901 -17.40 15.44 -2.32
CA TRP A 901 -17.03 16.86 -2.30
C TRP A 901 -18.28 17.75 -2.27
N SER A 902 -18.58 18.35 -1.10
CA SER A 902 -19.78 19.18 -0.91
C SER A 902 -19.85 20.37 -1.88
N SER A 903 -18.74 21.05 -2.13
CA SER A 903 -18.65 22.17 -3.08
C SER A 903 -19.05 21.76 -4.50
N LEU A 904 -18.56 20.62 -4.98
CA LEU A 904 -18.93 20.11 -6.31
C LEU A 904 -20.40 19.73 -6.40
N ARG A 905 -20.96 19.07 -5.38
CA ARG A 905 -22.40 18.78 -5.34
C ARG A 905 -23.23 20.05 -5.38
N TRP A 906 -22.86 21.05 -4.59
CA TRP A 906 -23.53 22.34 -4.59
C TRP A 906 -23.46 23.02 -5.97
N TRP A 907 -22.31 22.99 -6.65
CA TRP A 907 -22.18 23.51 -8.01
C TRP A 907 -23.08 22.74 -9.00
N LEU A 908 -23.15 21.42 -8.89
CA LEU A 908 -23.99 20.59 -9.76
C LEU A 908 -25.48 20.87 -9.55
N ASP A 909 -25.93 20.97 -8.30
CA ASP A 909 -27.32 21.26 -7.98
C ASP A 909 -27.75 22.66 -8.42
N GLU A 910 -26.91 23.67 -8.22
CA GLU A 910 -27.18 25.05 -8.67
C GLU A 910 -27.27 25.13 -10.21
N ASN A 911 -26.51 24.30 -10.92
CA ASN A 911 -26.41 24.33 -12.38
C ASN A 911 -27.19 23.20 -13.08
N ARG A 912 -28.01 22.43 -12.36
CA ARG A 912 -28.61 21.19 -12.85
C ARG A 912 -29.51 21.40 -14.08
N ASP A 913 -30.40 22.39 -14.02
CA ASP A 913 -31.29 22.75 -15.14
C ASP A 913 -30.49 23.21 -16.37
N ARG A 914 -29.40 23.95 -16.16
CA ARG A 914 -28.54 24.45 -17.24
C ARG A 914 -27.85 23.28 -17.94
N LEU A 915 -27.19 22.42 -17.17
CA LEU A 915 -26.44 21.26 -17.68
C LEU A 915 -27.37 20.28 -18.40
N TYR A 916 -28.58 20.04 -17.88
CA TYR A 916 -29.58 19.21 -18.53
C TYR A 916 -29.99 19.76 -19.91
N GLN A 917 -30.26 21.06 -20.01
CA GLN A 917 -30.60 21.69 -21.31
C GLN A 917 -29.43 21.66 -22.29
N GLN A 918 -28.20 21.83 -21.79
CA GLN A 918 -26.98 21.73 -22.60
C GLN A 918 -26.83 20.31 -23.19
N GLU A 919 -26.93 19.27 -22.38
CA GLU A 919 -26.80 17.89 -22.83
C GLU A 919 -27.89 17.51 -23.86
N ARG A 920 -29.12 17.96 -23.64
CA ARG A 920 -30.23 17.75 -24.58
C ARG A 920 -30.01 18.45 -25.92
N LEU A 921 -29.42 19.65 -25.91
CA LEU A 921 -29.06 20.39 -27.13
C LEU A 921 -27.90 19.69 -27.86
N GLU A 922 -26.88 19.26 -27.12
CA GLU A 922 -25.71 18.55 -27.66
C GLU A 922 -26.13 17.27 -28.37
N LYS A 923 -27.02 16.46 -27.76
CA LYS A 923 -27.54 15.22 -28.34
C LYS A 923 -28.23 15.46 -29.69
N LYS A 924 -29.13 16.45 -29.76
CA LYS A 924 -29.85 16.77 -31.00
C LYS A 924 -28.96 17.34 -32.10
N ARG A 925 -27.98 18.15 -31.71
CA ARG A 925 -26.95 18.63 -32.65
C ARG A 925 -26.16 17.46 -33.24
N LYS A 926 -25.70 16.51 -32.41
CA LYS A 926 -25.00 15.30 -32.88
C LYS A 926 -25.87 14.48 -33.84
N GLU A 927 -27.15 14.28 -33.53
CA GLU A 927 -28.11 13.62 -34.42
C GLU A 927 -28.26 14.33 -35.77
N TRP A 928 -28.36 15.66 -35.77
CA TRP A 928 -28.44 16.47 -37.00
C TRP A 928 -27.17 16.36 -37.86
N GLU A 929 -26.00 16.38 -37.25
CA GLU A 929 -24.71 16.21 -37.94
C GLU A 929 -24.58 14.81 -38.55
N GLN A 930 -24.90 13.76 -37.78
CA GLN A 930 -24.87 12.37 -38.26
C GLN A 930 -25.81 12.14 -39.46
N LYS A 931 -26.91 12.89 -39.54
CA LYS A 931 -27.86 12.85 -40.65
C LYS A 931 -27.52 13.88 -41.75
N SER A 932 -26.24 14.18 -41.93
CA SER A 932 -25.74 15.08 -42.98
C SER A 932 -26.41 16.46 -42.96
N LYS A 933 -26.72 16.98 -41.77
CA LYS A 933 -27.39 18.26 -41.56
C LYS A 933 -28.78 18.36 -42.20
N HIS A 934 -29.50 17.24 -42.35
CA HIS A 934 -30.83 17.22 -42.97
C HIS A 934 -31.86 18.11 -42.19
N PRO A 935 -32.72 18.90 -42.88
CA PRO A 935 -33.62 19.86 -42.24
C PRO A 935 -34.59 19.27 -41.21
N ASP A 936 -34.99 18.00 -41.35
CA ASP A 936 -35.95 17.33 -40.45
C ASP A 936 -35.42 17.11 -39.03
N PHE A 937 -34.09 17.16 -38.84
CA PHE A 937 -33.44 17.02 -37.54
C PHE A 937 -33.11 18.39 -36.91
N LEU A 938 -33.59 19.49 -37.49
CA LEU A 938 -33.51 20.82 -36.88
C LEU A 938 -34.54 21.00 -35.75
N LEU A 939 -34.28 21.92 -34.83
CA LEU A 939 -35.15 22.16 -33.69
C LEU A 939 -36.55 22.62 -34.13
N GLN A 940 -37.58 21.88 -33.72
CA GLN A 940 -38.98 22.21 -33.97
C GLN A 940 -39.46 23.39 -33.10
N LYS A 941 -40.64 23.96 -33.38
CA LYS A 941 -41.13 25.24 -32.83
C LYS A 941 -40.93 25.41 -31.31
N THR A 942 -41.35 24.44 -30.51
CA THR A 942 -41.27 24.49 -29.04
C THR A 942 -39.81 24.38 -28.59
N GLN A 943 -39.08 23.42 -29.14
CA GLN A 943 -37.68 23.13 -28.83
C GLN A 943 -36.73 24.26 -29.24
N LEU A 944 -37.02 24.94 -30.36
CA LEU A 944 -36.28 26.11 -30.81
C LEU A 944 -36.52 27.32 -29.90
N THR A 945 -37.73 27.46 -29.36
CA THR A 945 -38.05 28.55 -28.42
C THR A 945 -37.34 28.33 -27.08
N GLU A 946 -37.31 27.08 -26.59
CA GLU A 946 -36.49 26.66 -25.43
C GLU A 946 -34.99 26.93 -25.66
N ALA A 947 -34.46 26.50 -26.82
CA ALA A 947 -33.05 26.73 -27.17
C ALA A 947 -32.71 28.20 -27.37
N GLU A 948 -33.65 29.03 -27.83
CA GLU A 948 -33.49 30.49 -27.93
C GLU A 948 -33.44 31.16 -26.56
N ALA A 949 -34.31 30.76 -25.63
CA ALA A 949 -34.28 31.25 -24.25
C ALA A 949 -32.96 30.85 -23.56
N TYR A 950 -32.51 29.61 -23.79
CA TYR A 950 -31.21 29.13 -23.33
C TYR A 950 -30.04 29.94 -23.93
N TYR A 951 -30.07 30.19 -25.24
CA TYR A 951 -29.09 31.00 -25.96
C TYR A 951 -28.99 32.42 -25.41
N GLN A 952 -30.11 33.04 -25.05
CA GLN A 952 -30.13 34.39 -24.49
C GLN A 952 -29.53 34.45 -23.07
N LYS A 953 -29.82 33.43 -22.24
CA LYS A 953 -29.39 33.42 -20.84
C LYS A 953 -27.95 32.93 -20.65
N TYR A 954 -27.45 32.06 -21.51
CA TYR A 954 -26.16 31.37 -21.34
C TYR A 954 -25.26 31.41 -22.60
N LYS A 955 -25.32 32.52 -23.36
CA LYS A 955 -24.60 32.69 -24.64
C LYS A 955 -23.11 32.33 -24.61
N ASP A 956 -22.45 32.62 -23.49
CA ASP A 956 -21.00 32.42 -23.31
C ASP A 956 -20.61 30.95 -23.07
N TYR A 957 -21.58 30.08 -22.79
CA TYR A 957 -21.38 28.65 -22.51
C TYR A 957 -21.67 27.76 -23.73
N LEU A 958 -22.13 28.33 -24.84
CA LEU A 958 -22.45 27.61 -26.07
C LEU A 958 -21.24 27.51 -27.01
N THR A 959 -20.97 26.29 -27.49
CA THR A 959 -19.94 26.01 -28.49
C THR A 959 -20.29 26.64 -29.86
N PRO A 960 -19.30 26.90 -30.73
CA PRO A 960 -19.57 27.40 -32.08
C PRO A 960 -20.55 26.52 -32.88
N GLN A 961 -20.45 25.20 -32.73
CA GLN A 961 -21.31 24.23 -33.42
C GLN A 961 -22.76 24.27 -32.90
N GLU A 962 -22.96 24.44 -31.60
CA GLU A 962 -24.31 24.63 -31.03
C GLU A 962 -24.94 25.94 -31.48
N LYS A 963 -24.13 27.01 -31.59
CA LYS A 963 -24.58 28.30 -32.13
C LYS A 963 -25.00 28.14 -33.60
N GLU A 964 -24.24 27.40 -34.40
CA GLU A 964 -24.60 27.07 -35.80
C GLU A 964 -25.93 26.31 -35.87
N TYR A 965 -26.12 25.28 -35.05
CA TYR A 965 -27.33 24.45 -35.04
C TYR A 965 -28.59 25.26 -34.68
N ILE A 966 -28.51 26.14 -33.68
CA ILE A 966 -29.61 27.03 -33.30
C ILE A 966 -29.90 28.03 -34.44
N GLN A 967 -28.86 28.56 -35.10
CA GLN A 967 -29.02 29.47 -36.24
C GLN A 967 -29.62 28.79 -37.47
N ALA A 968 -29.19 27.57 -37.81
CA ALA A 968 -29.76 26.78 -38.90
C ALA A 968 -31.25 26.48 -38.65
N SER A 969 -31.60 26.13 -37.40
CA SER A 969 -32.99 25.90 -36.98
C SER A 969 -33.84 27.18 -37.10
N LYS A 970 -33.28 28.34 -36.73
CA LYS A 970 -33.91 29.66 -36.93
C LYS A 970 -34.18 29.97 -38.41
N GLN A 971 -33.20 29.71 -39.26
CA GLN A 971 -33.30 29.99 -40.70
C GLN A 971 -34.34 29.08 -41.37
N ALA A 972 -34.39 27.79 -41.02
CA ALA A 972 -35.41 26.86 -41.50
C ALA A 972 -36.83 27.27 -41.08
N ARG A 973 -37.01 27.72 -39.82
CA ARG A 973 -38.30 28.27 -39.36
C ARG A 973 -38.73 29.51 -40.13
N ARG A 974 -37.78 30.40 -40.46
CA ARG A 974 -38.06 31.59 -41.28
C ARG A 974 -38.50 31.19 -42.70
N LYS A 975 -37.84 30.20 -43.32
CA LYS A 975 -38.23 29.67 -44.64
C LYS A 975 -39.58 28.95 -44.63
N ASN A 976 -39.87 28.13 -43.62
CA ASN A 976 -41.16 27.43 -43.49
C ASN A 976 -42.33 28.37 -43.17
N ARG A 977 -42.09 29.53 -42.54
CA ARG A 977 -43.10 30.59 -42.37
C ARG A 977 -43.54 31.23 -43.70
N PHE A 978 -42.72 31.17 -44.75
CA PHE A 978 -43.09 31.68 -46.08
C PHE A 978 -43.89 30.66 -46.91
N LEU A 979 -43.80 29.36 -46.61
CA LEU A 979 -44.48 28.27 -47.36
C LEU A 979 -45.86 27.90 -46.79
N LEU A 980 -46.13 28.20 -45.52
CA LEU A 980 -47.38 27.85 -44.83
C LEU A 980 -48.35 29.06 -44.72
N GLY A 981 -48.47 29.83 -45.80
CA GLY A 981 -49.38 30.98 -45.91
C GLY A 981 -50.84 30.64 -46.23
N SER A 982 -51.25 29.37 -46.22
CA SER A 982 -52.61 28.99 -46.64
C SER A 982 -53.08 27.69 -46.00
N THR A 983 -53.91 27.78 -44.96
CA THR A 983 -55.09 26.94 -44.63
C THR A 983 -55.48 27.15 -43.16
N SER A 984 -56.24 28.21 -42.89
CA SER A 984 -56.81 28.49 -41.57
C SER A 984 -58.27 28.03 -41.55
N THR A 985 -58.57 26.92 -40.89
CA THR A 985 -59.89 26.67 -40.25
C THR A 985 -59.92 25.41 -39.38
N ILE A 986 -59.11 24.37 -39.67
CA ILE A 986 -59.17 23.09 -38.91
C ILE A 986 -58.31 23.13 -37.61
N THR A 987 -57.33 24.03 -37.53
CA THR A 987 -56.42 24.17 -36.38
C THR A 987 -57.10 24.72 -35.13
N LEU A 988 -58.19 25.48 -35.25
CA LEU A 988 -58.79 26.16 -34.09
C LEU A 988 -59.46 25.19 -33.11
N LEU A 989 -60.04 24.08 -33.60
CA LEU A 989 -60.69 23.08 -32.74
C LEU A 989 -59.69 22.16 -32.02
N LEU A 990 -58.57 21.83 -32.67
CA LEU A 990 -57.49 21.06 -32.04
C LEU A 990 -56.68 21.89 -31.04
N ILE A 991 -56.53 23.21 -31.26
CA ILE A 991 -55.86 24.12 -30.31
C ILE A 991 -56.66 24.30 -29.02
N VAL A 992 -57.99 24.27 -29.07
CA VAL A 992 -58.82 24.35 -27.86
C VAL A 992 -58.76 23.06 -27.06
N ALA A 993 -58.82 21.89 -27.72
CA ALA A 993 -58.69 20.60 -27.03
C ALA A 993 -57.29 20.39 -26.43
N SER A 994 -56.22 20.73 -27.17
CA SER A 994 -54.84 20.65 -26.67
C SER A 994 -54.52 21.74 -25.65
N GLY A 995 -55.15 22.92 -25.74
CA GLY A 995 -55.04 23.99 -24.75
C GLY A 995 -55.64 23.61 -23.40
N ILE A 996 -56.75 22.86 -23.37
CA ILE A 996 -57.36 22.36 -22.13
C ILE A 996 -56.47 21.29 -21.49
N VAL A 997 -55.93 20.34 -22.28
CA VAL A 997 -55.00 19.31 -21.78
C VAL A 997 -53.68 19.93 -21.30
N ALA A 998 -53.11 20.89 -22.05
CA ALA A 998 -51.90 21.59 -21.65
C ALA A 998 -52.10 22.47 -20.41
N TRP A 999 -53.27 23.11 -20.25
CA TRP A 999 -53.63 23.88 -19.07
C TRP A 999 -53.82 22.98 -17.83
N GLN A 1000 -54.43 21.81 -18.02
CA GLN A 1000 -54.61 20.80 -16.96
C GLN A 1000 -53.26 20.19 -16.52
N GLN A 1001 -52.36 19.91 -17.47
CA GLN A 1001 -50.99 19.45 -17.20
C GLN A 1001 -50.13 20.53 -16.53
N GLN A 1002 -50.30 21.80 -16.92
CA GLN A 1002 -49.57 22.93 -16.34
C GLN A 1002 -50.03 23.26 -14.91
N GLN A 1003 -51.33 23.11 -14.62
CA GLN A 1003 -51.87 23.20 -13.25
C GLN A 1003 -51.31 22.08 -12.34
N GLN A 1004 -51.23 20.84 -12.83
CA GLN A 1004 -50.60 19.73 -12.08
C GLN A 1004 -49.12 19.97 -11.81
N ASN A 1005 -48.37 20.50 -12.79
CA ASN A 1005 -46.95 20.82 -12.62
C ASN A 1005 -46.69 21.98 -11.64
N GLN A 1006 -47.58 22.98 -11.59
CA GLN A 1006 -47.48 24.08 -10.61
C GLN A 1006 -47.81 23.62 -9.18
N LEU A 1007 -48.77 22.71 -9.01
CA LEU A 1007 -49.09 22.09 -7.72
C LEU A 1007 -47.96 21.17 -7.23
N ALA A 1008 -47.35 20.38 -8.11
CA ALA A 1008 -46.20 19.53 -7.79
C ALA A 1008 -44.96 20.34 -7.39
N GLN A 1009 -44.74 21.51 -7.99
CA GLN A 1009 -43.67 22.44 -7.59
C GLN A 1009 -43.94 23.07 -6.22
N LEU A 1010 -45.18 23.47 -5.91
CA LEU A 1010 -45.55 24.06 -4.61
C LEU A 1010 -45.45 23.06 -3.45
N ILE A 1011 -45.83 21.80 -3.66
CA ILE A 1011 -45.67 20.68 -2.72
C ILE A 1011 -44.18 20.44 -2.38
N ARG A 1012 -43.30 20.63 -3.37
CA ARG A 1012 -41.85 20.48 -3.23
C ARG A 1012 -41.19 21.60 -2.43
N TYR A 1013 -41.81 22.78 -2.32
CA TYR A 1013 -41.26 23.89 -1.52
C TYR A 1013 -41.74 23.87 -0.05
N SER A 1014 -42.97 23.42 0.22
CA SER A 1014 -43.51 23.37 1.60
C SER A 1014 -42.99 22.20 2.43
N SER A 1015 -42.33 21.22 1.82
CA SER A 1015 -41.72 20.06 2.48
C SER A 1015 -40.30 20.32 3.00
N PHE A 1016 -39.67 21.44 2.62
CA PHE A 1016 -38.32 21.85 3.02
C PHE A 1016 -38.32 23.09 3.94
N ASN A 1017 -38.93 23.02 5.15
CA ASN A 1017 -38.76 23.95 6.30
C ASN A 1017 -38.65 25.50 6.09
N ILE A 1018 -38.89 26.05 4.90
CA ILE A 1018 -38.84 27.47 4.55
C ILE A 1018 -40.27 27.90 4.20
N ILE A 1019 -41.06 28.19 5.23
CA ILE A 1019 -42.42 28.71 5.07
C ILE A 1019 -42.36 30.23 5.21
N THR A 1020 -42.50 30.96 4.10
CA THR A 1020 -42.69 32.42 4.10
C THR A 1020 -44.18 32.77 4.03
N PRO A 1021 -44.60 33.99 4.42
CA PRO A 1021 -46.01 34.40 4.32
C PRO A 1021 -46.61 34.26 2.91
N ASP A 1022 -45.84 34.55 1.86
CA ASP A 1022 -46.33 34.42 0.47
C ASP A 1022 -46.51 32.96 0.03
N ILE A 1023 -45.58 32.08 0.43
CA ILE A 1023 -45.70 30.64 0.18
C ILE A 1023 -46.90 30.09 0.94
N ALA A 1024 -47.03 30.41 2.23
CA ALA A 1024 -48.15 29.99 3.06
C ALA A 1024 -49.52 30.41 2.52
N LYS A 1025 -49.65 31.64 2.02
CA LYS A 1025 -50.87 32.15 1.39
C LYS A 1025 -51.20 31.41 0.09
N THR A 1026 -50.18 31.12 -0.72
CA THR A 1026 -50.34 30.38 -1.98
C THR A 1026 -50.75 28.94 -1.69
N THR A 1027 -50.08 28.26 -0.77
CA THR A 1027 -50.41 26.91 -0.32
C THR A 1027 -51.85 26.82 0.19
N LEU A 1028 -52.28 27.77 1.04
CA LEU A 1028 -53.64 27.80 1.58
C LEU A 1028 -54.71 27.89 0.48
N ASN A 1029 -54.48 28.70 -0.56
CA ASN A 1029 -55.39 28.84 -1.70
C ASN A 1029 -55.45 27.57 -2.57
N SER A 1030 -54.42 26.72 -2.51
CA SER A 1030 -54.32 25.48 -3.29
C SER A 1030 -54.82 24.24 -2.54
N LEU A 1031 -55.02 24.28 -1.22
CA LEU A 1031 -55.41 23.10 -0.42
C LEU A 1031 -56.74 22.48 -0.88
N SER A 1032 -57.74 23.30 -1.22
CA SER A 1032 -59.02 22.80 -1.72
C SER A 1032 -58.90 22.12 -3.09
N ALA A 1033 -58.01 22.59 -3.96
CA ALA A 1033 -57.73 21.95 -5.24
C ALA A 1033 -56.99 20.62 -5.06
N LEU A 1034 -56.04 20.57 -4.11
CA LEU A 1034 -55.31 19.35 -3.77
C LEU A 1034 -56.24 18.27 -3.20
N LEU A 1035 -57.15 18.64 -2.29
CA LEU A 1035 -58.16 17.72 -1.75
C LEU A 1035 -59.06 17.15 -2.84
N ASN A 1036 -59.55 18.00 -3.76
CA ASN A 1036 -60.37 17.54 -4.88
C ASN A 1036 -59.62 16.57 -5.80
N ASN A 1037 -58.31 16.77 -6.02
CA ASN A 1037 -57.50 15.84 -6.81
C ASN A 1037 -57.30 14.50 -6.08
N ALA A 1038 -57.02 14.53 -4.78
CA ALA A 1038 -56.92 13.32 -3.96
C ALA A 1038 -58.24 12.52 -3.98
N ASP A 1039 -59.37 13.21 -3.88
CA ASP A 1039 -60.72 12.63 -4.03
C ASP A 1039 -60.94 11.99 -5.40
N GLN A 1040 -60.43 12.60 -6.47
CA GLN A 1040 -60.53 12.05 -7.82
C GLN A 1040 -59.71 10.77 -7.96
N HIS A 1041 -58.48 10.75 -7.43
CA HIS A 1041 -57.65 9.54 -7.41
C HIS A 1041 -58.31 8.42 -6.61
N GLN A 1042 -58.91 8.75 -5.46
CA GLN A 1042 -59.67 7.79 -4.66
C GLN A 1042 -60.88 7.23 -5.41
N LYS A 1043 -61.66 8.07 -6.10
CA LYS A 1043 -62.82 7.65 -6.90
C LYS A 1043 -62.43 6.86 -8.16
N ALA A 1044 -61.26 7.16 -8.73
CA ALA A 1044 -60.70 6.45 -9.89
C ALA A 1044 -60.13 5.07 -9.53
N GLY A 1045 -60.02 4.75 -8.22
CA GLY A 1045 -59.46 3.49 -7.74
C GLY A 1045 -57.92 3.48 -7.68
N ASP A 1046 -57.26 4.62 -7.86
CA ASP A 1046 -55.82 4.76 -7.70
C ASP A 1046 -55.49 4.98 -6.21
N ILE A 1047 -55.62 3.89 -5.45
CA ILE A 1047 -55.53 3.89 -3.99
C ILE A 1047 -54.16 4.38 -3.50
N ASN A 1048 -53.06 4.00 -4.16
CA ASN A 1048 -51.72 4.37 -3.71
C ASN A 1048 -51.44 5.86 -3.93
N GLN A 1049 -51.88 6.41 -5.08
CA GLN A 1049 -51.73 7.83 -5.34
C GLN A 1049 -52.62 8.66 -4.41
N ALA A 1050 -53.86 8.24 -4.17
CA ALA A 1050 -54.74 8.90 -3.21
C ALA A 1050 -54.16 8.92 -1.78
N LEU A 1051 -53.57 7.80 -1.32
CA LEU A 1051 -52.88 7.74 -0.03
C LEU A 1051 -51.72 8.74 0.04
N ASP A 1052 -50.89 8.85 -1.01
CA ASP A 1052 -49.78 9.80 -1.03
C ASP A 1052 -50.26 11.25 -1.02
N ASP A 1053 -51.27 11.58 -1.83
CA ASP A 1053 -51.83 12.93 -1.89
C ASP A 1053 -52.42 13.37 -0.54
N TYR A 1054 -53.22 12.51 0.12
CA TYR A 1054 -53.78 12.82 1.44
C TYR A 1054 -52.69 12.98 2.52
N ARG A 1055 -51.66 12.12 2.52
CA ARG A 1055 -50.51 12.26 3.46
C ARG A 1055 -49.81 13.60 3.27
N GLN A 1056 -49.56 13.99 2.02
CA GLN A 1056 -48.90 15.26 1.71
C GLN A 1056 -49.75 16.46 2.13
N ILE A 1057 -51.04 16.46 1.81
CA ILE A 1057 -51.98 17.54 2.19
C ILE A 1057 -52.01 17.69 3.72
N TRP A 1058 -52.08 16.57 4.43
CA TRP A 1058 -52.09 16.58 5.89
C TRP A 1058 -50.78 17.13 6.46
N ARG A 1059 -49.63 16.61 6.03
CA ARG A 1059 -48.31 17.08 6.50
C ARG A 1059 -48.11 18.58 6.26
N ILE A 1060 -48.47 19.06 5.07
CA ILE A 1060 -48.40 20.48 4.72
C ILE A 1060 -49.30 21.30 5.64
N SER A 1061 -50.51 20.82 5.92
CA SER A 1061 -51.47 21.51 6.78
C SER A 1061 -50.97 21.59 8.23
N LEU A 1062 -50.40 20.51 8.79
CA LEU A 1062 -49.83 20.50 10.15
C LEU A 1062 -48.62 21.44 10.28
N ASN A 1063 -47.65 21.33 9.37
CA ASN A 1063 -46.46 22.20 9.36
C ASN A 1063 -46.85 23.67 9.29
N LEU A 1064 -47.88 24.00 8.50
CA LEU A 1064 -48.36 25.36 8.38
C LEU A 1064 -49.08 25.83 9.64
N GLN A 1065 -49.90 24.98 10.29
CA GLN A 1065 -50.53 25.29 11.57
C GLN A 1065 -49.49 25.57 12.67
N GLU A 1066 -48.43 24.77 12.72
CA GLU A 1066 -47.32 24.95 13.67
C GLU A 1066 -46.52 26.22 13.40
N LYS A 1067 -46.22 26.52 12.13
CA LYS A 1067 -45.50 27.77 11.80
C LYS A 1067 -46.31 29.02 12.14
N ILE A 1068 -47.62 28.98 11.92
CA ILE A 1068 -48.54 30.07 12.28
C ILE A 1068 -48.61 30.23 13.81
N SER A 1069 -48.57 29.14 14.59
CA SER A 1069 -48.60 29.23 16.06
C SER A 1069 -47.29 29.76 16.66
N GLN A 1070 -46.14 29.43 16.05
CA GLN A 1070 -44.82 29.92 16.46
C GLN A 1070 -44.59 31.40 16.11
N GLU A 1071 -45.08 31.88 14.97
CA GLU A 1071 -44.84 33.25 14.47
C GLU A 1071 -46.14 34.03 14.13
N PRO A 1072 -47.09 34.20 15.06
CA PRO A 1072 -48.45 34.68 14.76
C PRO A 1072 -48.51 36.09 14.16
N GLN A 1073 -47.53 36.96 14.46
CA GLN A 1073 -47.47 38.32 13.92
C GLN A 1073 -47.08 38.36 12.43
N LYS A 1074 -46.20 37.45 11.97
CA LYS A 1074 -45.76 37.39 10.56
C LYS A 1074 -46.79 36.75 9.64
N PHE A 1075 -47.68 35.91 10.20
CA PHE A 1075 -48.72 35.20 9.46
C PHE A 1075 -50.13 35.75 9.75
N ALA A 1076 -50.25 36.99 10.23
CA ALA A 1076 -51.51 37.58 10.68
C ALA A 1076 -52.65 37.50 9.64
N ASP A 1077 -52.33 37.67 8.34
CA ASP A 1077 -53.30 37.57 7.24
C ASP A 1077 -53.82 36.15 7.01
N ILE A 1078 -52.98 35.14 7.26
CA ILE A 1078 -53.30 33.71 7.11
C ILE A 1078 -54.01 33.19 8.35
N LEU A 1079 -53.69 33.74 9.52
CA LEU A 1079 -54.33 33.42 10.81
C LEU A 1079 -55.85 33.71 10.78
N ARG A 1080 -56.30 34.68 9.96
CA ARG A 1080 -57.73 34.95 9.69
C ARG A 1080 -58.45 33.83 8.93
N GLN A 1081 -57.71 32.94 8.25
CA GLN A 1081 -58.25 31.83 7.46
C GLN A 1081 -57.94 30.46 8.07
N LYS A 1082 -57.58 30.42 9.37
CA LYS A 1082 -57.24 29.19 10.12
C LYS A 1082 -58.27 28.07 9.97
N ASN A 1083 -59.55 28.40 9.80
CA ASN A 1083 -60.63 27.42 9.61
C ASN A 1083 -60.43 26.56 8.34
N ILE A 1084 -59.97 27.15 7.23
CA ILE A 1084 -59.74 26.42 5.97
C ILE A 1084 -58.61 25.39 6.16
N LEU A 1085 -57.55 25.80 6.82
CA LEU A 1085 -56.40 24.95 7.13
C LEU A 1085 -56.76 23.80 8.08
N GLN A 1086 -57.62 24.07 9.07
CA GLN A 1086 -58.12 23.04 9.98
C GLN A 1086 -59.06 22.05 9.27
N GLN A 1087 -59.99 22.55 8.44
CA GLN A 1087 -60.88 21.69 7.65
C GLN A 1087 -60.09 20.79 6.70
N ALA A 1088 -59.12 21.35 5.97
CA ALA A 1088 -58.31 20.59 5.03
C ALA A 1088 -57.47 19.50 5.73
N SER A 1089 -56.91 19.82 6.89
CA SER A 1089 -56.18 18.85 7.71
C SER A 1089 -57.09 17.72 8.20
N GLN A 1090 -58.29 18.05 8.70
CA GLN A 1090 -59.24 17.07 9.21
C GLN A 1090 -59.78 16.16 8.10
N GLU A 1091 -60.04 16.71 6.92
CA GLU A 1091 -60.54 15.95 5.77
C GLU A 1091 -59.47 15.01 5.21
N ALA A 1092 -58.23 15.49 5.07
CA ALA A 1092 -57.11 14.65 4.66
C ALA A 1092 -56.84 13.52 5.67
N GLU A 1093 -56.92 13.81 6.97
CA GLU A 1093 -56.78 12.82 8.03
C GLU A 1093 -57.84 11.73 7.95
N LYS A 1094 -59.09 12.15 7.87
CA LYS A 1094 -60.23 11.24 7.81
C LYS A 1094 -60.16 10.34 6.56
N SER A 1095 -59.92 10.92 5.39
CA SER A 1095 -59.83 10.17 4.14
C SER A 1095 -58.64 9.20 4.12
N LEU A 1096 -57.49 9.61 4.66
CA LEU A 1096 -56.34 8.73 4.81
C LEU A 1096 -56.69 7.50 5.66
N ALA A 1097 -57.32 7.72 6.82
CA ALA A 1097 -57.70 6.63 7.72
C ALA A 1097 -58.75 5.69 7.09
N GLU A 1098 -59.77 6.23 6.41
CA GLU A 1098 -60.80 5.43 5.75
C GLU A 1098 -60.23 4.53 4.65
N ILE A 1099 -59.28 5.03 3.86
CA ILE A 1099 -58.64 4.23 2.81
C ILE A 1099 -57.78 3.12 3.42
N ILE A 1100 -56.97 3.42 4.43
CA ILE A 1100 -56.16 2.41 5.13
C ILE A 1100 -57.07 1.32 5.72
N LYS A 1101 -58.17 1.73 6.37
CA LYS A 1101 -59.15 0.80 6.95
C LYS A 1101 -59.71 -0.16 5.91
N LYS A 1102 -60.08 0.35 4.74
CA LYS A 1102 -60.71 -0.45 3.67
C LYS A 1102 -59.73 -1.34 2.92
N THR A 1103 -58.46 -0.93 2.80
CA THR A 1103 -57.53 -1.53 1.81
C THR A 1103 -56.27 -2.16 2.38
N ARG A 1104 -55.94 -1.91 3.67
CA ARG A 1104 -54.67 -2.32 4.27
C ARG A 1104 -54.85 -3.11 5.57
N LEU A 1105 -55.91 -2.84 6.33
CA LEU A 1105 -56.19 -3.57 7.59
C LEU A 1105 -56.66 -5.01 7.38
N SER A 1106 -57.20 -5.37 6.22
CA SER A 1106 -57.66 -6.74 5.95
C SER A 1106 -56.52 -7.76 6.01
N THR A 1107 -55.31 -7.36 5.61
CA THR A 1107 -54.10 -8.20 5.73
C THR A 1107 -53.76 -8.45 7.19
N LEU A 1108 -53.80 -7.41 8.03
CA LEU A 1108 -53.56 -7.52 9.46
C LEU A 1108 -54.62 -8.40 10.14
N GLU A 1109 -55.90 -8.21 9.82
CA GLU A 1109 -57.00 -9.03 10.36
C GLU A 1109 -56.85 -10.51 9.98
N SER A 1110 -56.43 -10.79 8.74
CA SER A 1110 -56.16 -12.16 8.27
C SER A 1110 -55.01 -12.84 9.02
N GLU A 1111 -53.90 -12.12 9.28
CA GLU A 1111 -52.76 -12.65 10.03
C GLU A 1111 -53.11 -12.91 11.50
N LEU A 1112 -53.83 -11.99 12.13
CA LEU A 1112 -54.33 -12.12 13.50
C LEU A 1112 -55.32 -13.29 13.63
N GLN A 1113 -56.22 -13.46 12.67
CA GLN A 1113 -57.17 -14.59 12.65
C GLN A 1113 -56.46 -15.95 12.50
N GLN A 1114 -55.32 -15.98 11.81
CA GLN A 1114 -54.47 -17.18 11.66
C GLN A 1114 -53.57 -17.45 12.87
N GLY A 1115 -53.62 -16.62 13.92
CA GLY A 1115 -52.75 -16.74 15.09
C GLY A 1115 -51.28 -16.39 14.81
N LYS A 1116 -50.99 -15.67 13.71
CA LYS A 1116 -49.62 -15.26 13.34
C LYS A 1116 -49.30 -13.90 13.95
N PHE A 1117 -49.21 -13.83 15.27
CA PHE A 1117 -48.94 -12.57 15.97
C PHE A 1117 -47.58 -11.97 15.61
N GLY A 1118 -46.55 -12.82 15.46
CA GLY A 1118 -45.22 -12.43 15.01
C GLY A 1118 -44.22 -12.24 16.16
N ASP A 1119 -42.94 -12.45 15.85
CA ASP A 1119 -41.81 -12.38 16.79
C ASP A 1119 -40.75 -11.36 16.32
N LEU A 1120 -39.89 -10.93 17.26
CA LEU A 1120 -38.65 -10.20 16.97
C LEU A 1120 -37.58 -11.16 16.43
N VAL A 1121 -36.98 -10.81 15.30
CA VAL A 1121 -35.93 -11.61 14.63
C VAL A 1121 -34.60 -10.85 14.73
N GLU A 1122 -33.61 -11.41 15.45
CA GLU A 1122 -32.26 -10.83 15.57
C GLU A 1122 -31.41 -11.06 14.29
N THR A 1123 -31.79 -10.46 13.16
CA THR A 1123 -30.93 -10.39 11.97
C THR A 1123 -31.04 -9.02 11.26
N ASP A 1124 -29.88 -8.49 10.84
CA ASP A 1124 -29.62 -7.41 9.86
C ASP A 1124 -30.46 -6.09 9.95
N PHE A 1125 -29.78 -4.97 10.22
CA PHE A 1125 -30.36 -3.64 10.44
C PHE A 1125 -30.74 -2.86 9.17
N ALA A 1126 -30.60 -3.43 7.96
CA ALA A 1126 -30.80 -2.70 6.72
C ALA A 1126 -32.27 -2.26 6.45
N LYS A 1127 -33.27 -2.94 7.03
CA LYS A 1127 -34.70 -2.56 6.95
C LYS A 1127 -35.45 -2.93 8.23
N PHE A 1128 -35.86 -1.92 9.00
CA PHE A 1128 -36.45 -2.05 10.33
C PHE A 1128 -37.71 -2.93 10.40
N GLU A 1129 -38.57 -2.90 9.38
CA GLU A 1129 -39.77 -3.74 9.28
C GLU A 1129 -39.46 -5.25 9.32
N ASN A 1130 -38.29 -5.66 8.82
CA ASN A 1130 -37.89 -7.06 8.77
C ASN A 1130 -37.39 -7.62 10.10
N GLN A 1131 -37.24 -6.76 11.13
CA GLN A 1131 -37.00 -7.21 12.50
C GLN A 1131 -38.25 -7.87 13.09
N TYR A 1132 -39.42 -7.67 12.49
CA TYR A 1132 -40.68 -8.25 12.93
C TYR A 1132 -41.21 -9.24 11.89
N THR A 1133 -42.01 -10.19 12.35
CA THR A 1133 -42.74 -11.12 11.49
C THR A 1133 -44.24 -11.02 11.73
N GLY A 1134 -45.05 -11.67 10.88
CA GLY A 1134 -46.51 -11.77 11.06
C GLY A 1134 -47.22 -10.43 11.26
N ALA A 1135 -48.23 -10.42 12.13
CA ALA A 1135 -49.07 -9.27 12.41
C ALA A 1135 -48.28 -8.06 12.96
N LEU A 1136 -47.17 -8.26 13.69
CA LEU A 1136 -46.29 -7.17 14.13
C LEU A 1136 -45.63 -6.45 12.94
N LYS A 1137 -45.12 -7.20 11.97
CA LYS A 1137 -44.56 -6.64 10.73
C LYS A 1137 -45.59 -5.81 9.97
N THR A 1138 -46.79 -6.37 9.80
CA THR A 1138 -47.87 -5.70 9.08
C THR A 1138 -48.37 -4.46 9.82
N SER A 1139 -48.44 -4.51 11.16
CA SER A 1139 -48.78 -3.35 11.98
C SER A 1139 -47.74 -2.23 11.81
N TYR A 1140 -46.45 -2.56 11.83
CA TYR A 1140 -45.37 -1.60 11.55
C TYR A 1140 -45.49 -1.02 10.14
N ALA A 1141 -45.72 -1.84 9.12
CA ALA A 1141 -45.84 -1.39 7.74
C ALA A 1141 -46.99 -0.39 7.56
N ILE A 1142 -48.12 -0.62 8.23
CA ILE A 1142 -49.31 0.25 8.21
C ILE A 1142 -49.05 1.57 8.95
N LEU A 1143 -48.39 1.55 10.10
CA LEU A 1143 -48.18 2.77 10.88
C LEU A 1143 -47.00 3.60 10.37
N MET A 1144 -45.87 2.95 10.08
CA MET A 1144 -44.58 3.62 9.89
C MET A 1144 -44.21 3.78 8.41
N ARG A 1145 -44.61 2.85 7.54
CA ARG A 1145 -44.12 2.77 6.14
C ARG A 1145 -45.18 3.15 5.12
N GLU A 1146 -44.82 2.97 3.85
CA GLU A 1146 -45.63 3.35 2.69
C GLU A 1146 -46.95 2.59 2.57
N GLN A 1147 -47.12 1.50 3.34
CA GLN A 1147 -48.36 0.72 3.34
C GLN A 1147 -49.52 1.40 4.10
N GLY A 1148 -49.28 2.42 4.92
CA GLY A 1148 -50.37 3.12 5.62
C GLY A 1148 -50.13 4.60 5.90
N ALA A 1149 -49.75 5.02 7.10
CA ALA A 1149 -49.61 6.45 7.42
C ALA A 1149 -48.28 7.05 6.95
N LYS A 1150 -47.22 6.23 6.78
CA LYS A 1150 -45.86 6.65 6.42
C LYS A 1150 -45.32 7.71 7.39
N ALA A 1151 -45.47 7.47 8.68
CA ALA A 1151 -45.05 8.39 9.73
C ALA A 1151 -43.51 8.47 9.89
N ASP A 1152 -42.78 7.40 9.59
CA ASP A 1152 -41.30 7.39 9.51
C ASP A 1152 -40.89 8.03 8.17
N VAL A 1153 -40.64 9.34 8.18
CA VAL A 1153 -40.40 10.12 6.95
C VAL A 1153 -39.01 9.89 6.39
N ASN A 1154 -38.01 9.74 7.26
CA ASN A 1154 -36.61 9.56 6.87
C ASN A 1154 -36.25 8.08 6.62
N ASN A 1155 -37.21 7.17 6.83
CA ASN A 1155 -37.10 5.73 6.64
C ASN A 1155 -36.05 5.05 7.54
N ASP A 1156 -35.65 5.71 8.64
CA ASP A 1156 -34.57 5.26 9.53
C ASP A 1156 -35.03 4.21 10.55
N GLY A 1157 -36.34 3.94 10.60
CA GLY A 1157 -36.93 2.96 11.51
C GLY A 1157 -37.58 3.56 12.74
N TYR A 1158 -37.36 4.85 13.01
CA TYR A 1158 -37.76 5.53 14.24
C TYR A 1158 -38.72 6.69 13.98
N LEU A 1159 -39.44 7.13 15.02
CA LEU A 1159 -40.15 8.41 15.00
C LEU A 1159 -39.29 9.44 15.73
N THR A 1160 -39.14 10.61 15.11
CA THR A 1160 -38.62 11.81 15.73
C THR A 1160 -39.76 12.69 16.26
N GLU A 1161 -39.46 13.60 17.19
CA GLU A 1161 -40.46 14.48 17.79
C GLU A 1161 -41.11 15.38 16.71
N GLY A 1162 -42.42 15.25 16.53
CA GLY A 1162 -43.23 15.87 15.49
C GLY A 1162 -43.77 14.89 14.44
N GLU A 1163 -43.06 13.79 14.16
CA GLU A 1163 -43.51 12.76 13.20
C GLU A 1163 -44.67 11.91 13.73
N GLU A 1164 -44.78 11.76 15.06
CA GLU A 1164 -45.89 11.04 15.70
C GLU A 1164 -47.27 11.67 15.44
N LYS A 1165 -47.30 12.95 15.06
CA LYS A 1165 -48.52 13.68 14.70
C LYS A 1165 -49.04 13.33 13.30
N LEU A 1166 -48.26 12.60 12.50
CA LEU A 1166 -48.64 12.12 11.17
C LEU A 1166 -49.40 10.79 11.22
N LEU A 1167 -49.68 10.26 12.42
CA LEU A 1167 -50.43 9.03 12.62
C LEU A 1167 -51.93 9.33 12.84
N PRO A 1168 -52.83 8.83 11.98
CA PRO A 1168 -54.25 9.01 12.19
C PRO A 1168 -54.79 8.30 13.40
N CYS A 1169 -55.51 9.05 14.25
CA CYS A 1169 -56.12 8.51 15.46
C CYS A 1169 -57.08 7.35 15.14
N ALA A 1170 -57.84 7.45 14.05
CA ALA A 1170 -58.73 6.37 13.62
C ALA A 1170 -57.96 5.10 13.20
N THR A 1171 -56.82 5.25 12.52
CA THR A 1171 -55.97 4.11 12.12
C THR A 1171 -55.33 3.44 13.32
N LEU A 1172 -54.81 4.22 14.28
CA LEU A 1172 -54.29 3.67 15.54
C LEU A 1172 -55.37 2.89 16.31
N ARG A 1173 -56.60 3.43 16.37
CA ARG A 1173 -57.73 2.77 17.04
C ARG A 1173 -58.11 1.48 16.34
N ASP A 1174 -58.19 1.49 15.01
CA ASP A 1174 -58.57 0.30 14.25
C ASP A 1174 -57.52 -0.83 14.38
N VAL A 1175 -56.22 -0.49 14.38
CA VAL A 1175 -55.15 -1.48 14.64
C VAL A 1175 -55.26 -2.03 16.06
N GLU A 1176 -55.48 -1.18 17.06
CA GLU A 1176 -55.70 -1.58 18.45
C GLU A 1176 -56.92 -2.50 18.63
N GLU A 1177 -58.06 -2.15 18.05
CA GLU A 1177 -59.28 -2.94 18.13
C GLU A 1177 -59.10 -4.34 17.53
N LEU A 1178 -58.38 -4.45 16.40
CA LEU A 1178 -58.06 -5.74 15.80
C LEU A 1178 -57.17 -6.59 16.72
N TRP A 1179 -56.09 -6.01 17.26
CA TRP A 1179 -55.23 -6.71 18.22
C TRP A 1179 -56.02 -7.18 19.44
N ARG A 1180 -56.86 -6.34 20.04
CA ARG A 1180 -57.69 -6.73 21.20
C ARG A 1180 -58.71 -7.80 20.87
N LYS A 1181 -59.41 -7.69 19.73
CA LYS A 1181 -60.43 -8.65 19.28
C LYS A 1181 -59.85 -10.04 19.12
N TYR A 1182 -58.72 -10.19 18.44
CA TYR A 1182 -58.12 -11.49 18.11
C TYR A 1182 -57.19 -12.05 19.20
N THR A 1183 -56.90 -11.25 20.23
CA THR A 1183 -56.18 -11.70 21.43
C THR A 1183 -57.09 -11.87 22.64
N GLU A 1184 -58.42 -11.72 22.48
CA GLU A 1184 -59.43 -11.80 23.55
C GLU A 1184 -59.16 -10.80 24.70
N ASN A 1185 -58.77 -9.57 24.35
CA ASN A 1185 -58.35 -8.50 25.26
C ASN A 1185 -57.11 -8.82 26.12
N ARG A 1186 -56.35 -9.88 25.79
CA ARG A 1186 -55.12 -10.23 26.51
C ARG A 1186 -53.91 -9.43 26.05
N CYS A 1187 -53.92 -8.87 24.83
CA CYS A 1187 -52.78 -8.16 24.27
C CYS A 1187 -53.20 -6.90 23.50
N ASN A 1188 -52.35 -5.88 23.56
CA ASN A 1188 -52.37 -4.73 22.66
C ASN A 1188 -51.07 -4.64 21.86
N TRP A 1189 -51.00 -3.75 20.87
CA TRP A 1189 -49.78 -3.57 20.06
C TRP A 1189 -48.78 -2.58 20.68
N GLU A 1190 -49.16 -1.88 21.77
CA GLU A 1190 -48.40 -0.78 22.36
C GLU A 1190 -47.68 -1.10 23.70
N ASP A 1191 -48.14 -2.09 24.49
CA ASP A 1191 -47.65 -2.31 25.86
C ASP A 1191 -47.26 -3.77 26.15
N GLU A 1192 -46.00 -3.93 26.53
CA GLU A 1192 -45.31 -5.16 26.93
C GLU A 1192 -45.94 -5.82 28.17
N SER A 1193 -46.66 -5.05 29.00
CA SER A 1193 -47.18 -5.51 30.29
C SER A 1193 -48.39 -6.46 30.20
N THR A 1194 -49.10 -6.48 29.08
CA THR A 1194 -50.33 -7.29 28.92
C THR A 1194 -50.07 -8.67 28.30
N CYS A 1195 -48.97 -8.86 27.57
CA CYS A 1195 -48.73 -10.02 26.70
C CYS A 1195 -47.81 -11.12 27.26
N ARG A 1196 -48.08 -11.66 28.44
CA ARG A 1196 -47.15 -12.64 29.05
C ARG A 1196 -47.30 -14.10 28.72
N GLU A 1197 -48.26 -14.51 27.88
CA GLU A 1197 -48.22 -15.80 27.15
C GLU A 1197 -49.51 -15.94 26.32
N LEU A 1198 -49.39 -15.83 24.99
CA LEU A 1198 -50.46 -16.21 24.07
C LEU A 1198 -50.01 -17.45 23.29
N GLN A 1199 -50.69 -18.58 23.52
CA GLN A 1199 -50.46 -19.84 22.81
C GLN A 1199 -49.00 -20.35 22.80
N GLY A 1200 -48.23 -20.06 23.86
CA GLY A 1200 -46.83 -20.51 23.98
C GLY A 1200 -45.81 -19.67 23.21
N GLN A 1201 -46.22 -18.54 22.62
CA GLN A 1201 -45.31 -17.53 22.07
C GLN A 1201 -45.09 -16.42 23.09
N ASN A 1202 -43.81 -16.13 23.39
CA ASN A 1202 -43.40 -14.98 24.19
C ASN A 1202 -43.49 -13.75 23.28
N LEU A 1203 -44.65 -13.10 23.28
CA LEU A 1203 -44.83 -11.80 22.66
C LEU A 1203 -44.12 -10.76 23.51
N THR A 1204 -42.79 -10.66 23.36
CA THR A 1204 -41.99 -9.57 23.92
C THR A 1204 -42.28 -8.33 23.08
N ILE A 1205 -43.45 -7.72 23.26
CA ILE A 1205 -43.94 -6.65 22.39
C ILE A 1205 -43.21 -5.37 22.72
N LYS A 1206 -42.32 -5.02 21.81
CA LYS A 1206 -41.91 -3.64 21.55
C LYS A 1206 -41.87 -3.44 20.04
N LEU A 1207 -42.81 -2.66 19.50
CA LEU A 1207 -42.49 -1.72 18.40
C LEU A 1207 -41.55 -0.59 18.91
N SER A 1208 -40.75 -0.86 19.94
CA SER A 1208 -40.03 0.10 20.77
C SER A 1208 -38.53 -0.09 20.63
N PHE A 1209 -37.90 0.88 19.99
CA PHE A 1209 -36.69 1.42 20.55
C PHE A 1209 -37.05 2.64 21.43
N PRO A 1210 -36.21 3.02 22.40
CA PRO A 1210 -36.52 4.05 23.39
C PRO A 1210 -37.08 5.38 22.84
N PRO A 1211 -36.66 5.89 21.66
CA PRO A 1211 -37.20 7.14 21.11
C PRO A 1211 -38.65 7.00 20.59
N SER A 1212 -38.93 6.02 19.73
CA SER A 1212 -40.21 5.92 19.02
C SER A 1212 -41.37 5.45 19.89
N ALA A 1213 -41.14 4.58 20.87
CA ALA A 1213 -42.23 4.02 21.66
C ALA A 1213 -42.87 5.01 22.62
N TYR A 1214 -42.06 5.91 23.19
CA TYR A 1214 -42.59 7.00 23.99
C TYR A 1214 -43.49 7.90 23.14
N LEU A 1215 -43.08 8.20 21.89
CA LEU A 1215 -43.82 9.05 20.97
C LEU A 1215 -45.09 8.38 20.44
N LEU A 1216 -45.03 7.09 20.08
CA LEU A 1216 -46.21 6.30 19.68
C LEU A 1216 -47.24 6.22 20.81
N LYS A 1217 -46.79 5.89 22.02
CA LYS A 1217 -47.65 5.83 23.21
C LYS A 1217 -48.27 7.18 23.52
N ARG A 1218 -47.48 8.25 23.48
CA ARG A 1218 -47.98 9.63 23.67
C ARG A 1218 -49.03 10.00 22.62
N SER A 1219 -48.78 9.71 21.34
CA SER A 1219 -49.73 9.99 20.25
C SER A 1219 -51.04 9.21 20.44
N TRP A 1220 -50.96 7.95 20.84
CA TRP A 1220 -52.11 7.14 21.18
C TRP A 1220 -52.91 7.68 22.38
N GLU A 1221 -52.24 8.04 23.48
CA GLU A 1221 -52.87 8.65 24.66
C GLU A 1221 -53.55 9.98 24.30
N GLU A 1222 -52.92 10.82 23.48
CA GLU A 1222 -53.51 12.05 22.95
C GLU A 1222 -54.75 11.77 22.07
N CYS A 1223 -54.75 10.66 21.31
CA CYS A 1223 -55.88 10.20 20.51
C CYS A 1223 -57.05 9.62 21.33
N GLN A 1224 -56.85 9.23 22.59
CA GLN A 1224 -57.92 8.81 23.50
C GLN A 1224 -58.68 9.99 24.11
N VAL A 1225 -58.02 11.16 24.21
CA VAL A 1225 -58.60 12.39 24.77
C VAL A 1225 -59.43 13.17 23.72
N LYS A 1226 -59.17 12.92 22.42
CA LYS A 1226 -59.87 13.51 21.26
C LYS A 1226 -60.98 12.61 20.71
#